data_AF-A0A0C3SA50-F1
#
_entry.id   AF-A0A0C3SA50-F1
#
_cell.length_a   1.000
_cell.length_b   1.000
_cell.length_c   1.000
_cell.angle_alpha   90.00
_cell.angle_beta   90.00
_cell.angle_gamma   90.00
#
_symmetry.space_group_name_H-M   'P 1'
#
loop_
_entity.id
_entity.type
_entity.pdbx_description
1 polymer ?
#
loop_
_entity_poly.entity_id
_entity_poly.type
_entity_poly.pdbx_seq_one_letter_code
_entity_poly.pdbx_strand_id
1 'polypeptide(L)'
;MKRSGSDPISLNFGTPEVSPRTSSDFEEVPYPHQSATTTTQGWHVPSREQEELPLHYMGEETARRRVTRTPGGNGVYDTHVEGPDNYDDEGKDVYAKMKAARMPVSSGRPRRPPPPPATTVSEFVQQNLEHIPPIIYTLLSCWTRFHKIGKAGVVVWDEAHFGKFGSHYLKREFYFDVHPPLGKMLVGLAGLLAGYDGSFEFKSGEAYPDTVPYVAMRVMMAMFGVAMVPLGWYTAVELGMSWRACHLVALMVLLDVGWLCISRFILLDSMLLFFTFTTVFFMTKFHNQQYQSFSFDWWMWLSLTGLSIGCVASVKWVGLFVTTLVGLYTIEDLWNKFGDLRMSTRDQCRHWGARIACLIVLPILVYMSTFKMHFLVLNHSGPGDAQMSSLFQANLVGNNFASSPLEIAIGSKVTLKNVGYGGGLLHSHVQTYPVGSSQQQVTCYHYKDDNNDWVLLPQWNEPAYDPEGPIRFLQNGDVIRLQHGPTTRNLHSHTVPAPVTKLNHEVSCYGNATIGDDKDHWVVEVVDDLKAGKKVENIHALTTRMRFRHQVLGCYLRAANAVLPQWGFKQIEVSCDKENNPADTHTFWNVESHWNSRLPPGNSKFYRSPFLRDFWHLNVAMMTSNNALIPDPDKDDILASKPTDWPFLRLGLRMCGWGDTQTKYYLLGTPLIWWGSSASLFVAFLALGVYLMRMQRKYVDMEPREWEHFLYVGKVAFFGWFLHFFPFLIMGRVTYIHHYLPTLYFAVLMLAHQLDHFIFTARRLSEKTKWIAFGVCVAAIVITFWWFKGVAFGIDGPINEHWGLQWRKTWNIYNL
;
A
#
# COMPACT_ATOMS: atom_id res chain seq x y z
N MET A 1 5.66 -15.62 72.44
CA MET A 1 6.15 -16.86 73.09
C MET A 1 6.09 -17.99 72.06
N LYS A 2 7.21 -18.70 71.79
CA LYS A 2 7.42 -19.95 70.98
C LYS A 2 6.40 -20.31 69.84
N ARG A 3 6.85 -20.36 68.56
CA ARG A 3 7.14 -21.58 67.70
C ARG A 3 5.94 -22.53 67.50
N SER A 4 5.59 -23.06 66.31
CA SER A 4 6.16 -23.10 64.94
C SER A 4 5.03 -23.54 63.94
N GLY A 5 5.12 -23.56 62.59
CA GLY A 5 6.21 -23.23 61.64
C GLY A 5 6.42 -24.34 60.58
N SER A 6 6.26 -24.06 59.29
CA SER A 6 6.54 -24.93 58.11
C SER A 6 6.86 -24.11 56.85
N ASP A 7 7.62 -24.69 55.91
CA ASP A 7 8.49 -23.96 54.97
C ASP A 7 7.87 -23.44 53.65
N PRO A 8 8.45 -22.39 53.03
CA PRO A 8 8.27 -22.08 51.61
C PRO A 8 9.30 -22.82 50.74
N ILE A 9 8.83 -23.62 49.78
CA ILE A 9 9.70 -24.27 48.78
C ILE A 9 10.10 -23.24 47.71
N SER A 10 11.40 -22.94 47.64
CA SER A 10 12.01 -22.24 46.51
C SER A 10 12.58 -23.25 45.51
N LEU A 11 12.46 -22.96 44.21
CA LEU A 11 13.11 -23.73 43.14
C LEU A 11 14.12 -22.85 42.40
N ASN A 12 15.26 -23.47 42.12
CA ASN A 12 16.54 -22.81 41.94
C ASN A 12 16.91 -22.73 40.44
N PHE A 13 17.18 -21.52 39.93
CA PHE A 13 17.77 -21.34 38.60
C PHE A 13 19.29 -21.39 38.72
N GLY A 14 19.86 -22.57 38.51
CA GLY A 14 21.31 -22.77 38.64
C GLY A 14 22.11 -22.11 37.51
N THR A 15 23.08 -21.28 37.90
CA THR A 15 24.32 -21.03 37.14
C THR A 15 25.45 -21.87 37.73
N PRO A 16 26.40 -22.33 36.91
CA PRO A 16 27.80 -21.87 37.08
C PRO A 16 28.57 -21.79 35.73
N GLU A 17 29.80 -21.30 35.63
CA GLU A 17 30.53 -20.20 36.28
C GLU A 17 31.72 -19.82 35.35
N VAL A 18 32.08 -18.53 35.34
CA VAL A 18 33.41 -17.93 35.07
C VAL A 18 34.36 -18.50 33.97
N SER A 19 34.54 -17.68 32.91
CA SER A 19 35.76 -17.26 32.16
C SER A 19 37.17 -17.77 32.58
N PRO A 20 38.27 -17.60 31.78
CA PRO A 20 38.41 -16.94 30.46
C PRO A 20 39.27 -17.71 29.42
N ARG A 21 39.33 -17.21 28.16
CA ARG A 21 40.58 -17.10 27.34
C ARG A 21 40.34 -16.47 25.96
N THR A 22 41.41 -15.89 25.41
CA THR A 22 41.46 -15.20 24.11
C THR A 22 42.33 -15.96 23.10
N SER A 23 41.98 -15.81 21.81
CA SER A 23 42.87 -15.84 20.64
C SER A 23 44.00 -16.89 20.55
N SER A 24 43.70 -18.03 19.95
CA SER A 24 44.47 -18.59 18.82
C SER A 24 43.66 -19.72 18.14
N ASP A 25 44.22 -20.25 17.06
CA ASP A 25 43.91 -21.54 16.42
C ASP A 25 42.74 -21.56 15.40
N PHE A 26 43.17 -21.39 14.15
CA PHE A 26 42.87 -22.26 12.99
C PHE A 26 42.41 -23.69 13.39
N GLU A 27 41.61 -24.45 12.62
CA GLU A 27 41.71 -24.68 11.18
C GLU A 27 40.44 -25.38 10.61
N GLU A 28 40.31 -25.36 9.28
CA GLU A 28 39.65 -26.35 8.40
C GLU A 28 38.18 -26.86 8.56
N VAL A 29 37.49 -26.91 7.41
CA VAL A 29 36.21 -27.60 7.19
C VAL A 29 36.46 -28.82 6.27
N PRO A 30 36.18 -30.07 6.71
CA PRO A 30 36.47 -31.26 5.93
C PRO A 30 35.39 -31.58 4.87
N TYR A 31 35.83 -32.08 3.72
CA TYR A 31 34.97 -32.71 2.70
C TYR A 31 34.59 -34.15 3.10
N PRO A 32 33.40 -34.65 2.73
CA PRO A 32 32.96 -36.01 3.08
C PRO A 32 33.64 -37.10 2.22
N HIS A 33 34.10 -38.16 2.88
CA HIS A 33 34.66 -39.36 2.27
C HIS A 33 33.60 -40.24 1.58
N GLN A 34 34.01 -40.92 0.51
CA GLN A 34 33.33 -42.12 -0.01
C GLN A 34 33.92 -43.39 0.64
N SER A 35 33.06 -44.37 0.93
CA SER A 35 33.44 -45.74 1.28
C SER A 35 33.05 -46.70 0.14
N ALA A 36 33.92 -47.67 -0.15
CA ALA A 36 33.79 -48.55 -1.30
C ALA A 36 33.11 -49.89 -0.98
N THR A 37 32.44 -50.48 -1.97
CA THR A 37 32.20 -51.93 -2.05
C THR A 37 32.15 -52.35 -3.52
N THR A 38 32.58 -53.59 -3.79
CA THR A 38 33.13 -53.98 -5.10
C THR A 38 32.29 -55.06 -5.80
N THR A 39 31.90 -54.84 -7.06
CA THR A 39 31.79 -55.94 -8.07
C THR A 39 31.68 -55.44 -9.53
N THR A 40 32.76 -55.66 -10.28
CA THR A 40 32.84 -56.08 -11.71
C THR A 40 31.73 -55.66 -12.72
N GLN A 41 32.09 -54.82 -13.71
CA GLN A 41 32.39 -55.22 -15.10
C GLN A 41 32.59 -54.00 -16.04
N GLY A 42 33.64 -54.01 -16.89
CA GLY A 42 33.57 -53.43 -18.24
C GLY A 42 34.41 -52.20 -18.63
N TRP A 43 35.56 -52.47 -19.27
CA TRP A 43 36.15 -51.73 -20.42
C TRP A 43 36.66 -50.27 -20.32
N HIS A 44 37.99 -50.17 -20.17
CA HIS A 44 38.97 -49.29 -20.86
C HIS A 44 38.79 -47.76 -20.98
N VAL A 45 39.80 -47.07 -20.44
CA VAL A 45 40.29 -45.72 -20.81
C VAL A 45 41.81 -45.83 -21.05
N PRO A 46 42.44 -45.03 -21.95
CA PRO A 46 43.87 -44.78 -21.92
C PRO A 46 44.20 -43.38 -21.36
N SER A 47 44.80 -43.41 -20.16
CA SER A 47 45.92 -42.58 -19.70
C SER A 47 46.03 -41.09 -20.06
N ARG A 48 45.96 -40.27 -19.00
CA ARG A 48 46.69 -39.02 -18.78
C ARG A 48 48.10 -39.35 -18.26
N GLU A 49 49.12 -38.60 -18.66
CA GLU A 49 50.38 -38.52 -17.93
C GLU A 49 50.58 -37.13 -17.32
N GLN A 50 51.35 -37.08 -16.24
CA GLN A 50 51.67 -35.89 -15.45
C GLN A 50 53.06 -35.40 -15.80
N GLU A 51 53.33 -34.11 -15.65
CA GLU A 51 54.69 -33.63 -15.46
C GLU A 51 54.71 -32.48 -14.44
N GLU A 52 55.79 -32.40 -13.67
CA GLU A 52 55.90 -31.63 -12.44
C GLU A 52 56.42 -30.21 -12.67
N LEU A 53 56.23 -29.33 -11.67
CA LEU A 53 56.80 -27.98 -11.66
C LEU A 53 58.22 -27.97 -11.10
N PRO A 54 59.18 -27.29 -11.73
CA PRO A 54 60.35 -26.76 -11.06
C PRO A 54 60.19 -25.26 -10.74
N LEU A 55 60.61 -24.87 -9.53
CA LEU A 55 60.75 -23.47 -9.12
C LEU A 55 61.85 -22.76 -9.93
N HIS A 56 61.63 -21.50 -10.31
CA HIS A 56 62.73 -20.55 -10.41
C HIS A 56 62.30 -19.09 -10.22
N TYR A 57 63.15 -18.32 -9.53
CA TYR A 57 63.06 -16.87 -9.35
C TYR A 57 63.00 -16.12 -10.70
N MET A 58 62.17 -15.08 -10.79
CA MET A 58 62.39 -13.95 -11.71
C MET A 58 62.02 -12.62 -11.06
N GLY A 59 62.90 -11.62 -11.23
CA GLY A 59 62.79 -10.29 -10.63
C GLY A 59 62.21 -9.22 -11.56
N GLU A 60 62.26 -7.98 -11.09
CA GLU A 60 61.61 -6.80 -11.68
C GLU A 60 62.26 -6.30 -12.99
N GLU A 61 61.99 -6.93 -14.15
CA GLU A 61 62.33 -6.26 -15.43
C GLU A 61 61.46 -6.57 -16.67
N THR A 62 60.38 -7.37 -16.56
CA THR A 62 59.56 -7.81 -17.72
C THR A 62 58.12 -7.31 -17.72
N ALA A 63 57.92 -6.01 -17.45
CA ALA A 63 56.59 -5.37 -17.43
C ALA A 63 56.43 -4.15 -18.38
N ARG A 64 57.18 -4.06 -19.49
CA ARG A 64 57.00 -2.99 -20.51
C ARG A 64 57.20 -3.46 -21.97
N ARG A 65 56.11 -3.86 -22.64
CA ARG A 65 55.77 -3.54 -24.06
C ARG A 65 54.60 -4.39 -24.59
N ARG A 66 53.49 -3.73 -24.92
CA ARG A 66 52.71 -3.93 -26.17
C ARG A 66 51.62 -2.85 -26.27
N VAL A 67 51.88 -1.84 -27.10
CA VAL A 67 50.88 -0.86 -27.56
C VAL A 67 50.60 -1.14 -29.03
N THR A 68 49.34 -1.34 -29.40
CA THR A 68 48.92 -1.63 -30.77
C THR A 68 48.62 -0.34 -31.53
N ARG A 69 49.31 -0.10 -32.65
CA ARG A 69 49.03 1.03 -33.56
C ARG A 69 47.90 0.69 -34.55
N THR A 70 47.06 1.69 -34.85
CA THR A 70 46.06 1.66 -35.94
C THR A 70 46.72 2.08 -37.28
N PRO A 71 46.26 1.59 -38.45
CA PRO A 71 46.80 2.02 -39.75
C PRO A 71 46.16 3.33 -40.28
N GLY A 72 46.87 4.03 -41.18
CA GLY A 72 46.58 5.40 -41.67
C GLY A 72 45.29 5.60 -42.50
N GLY A 73 45.07 6.75 -43.15
CA GLY A 73 45.88 7.95 -43.37
C GLY A 73 45.14 8.96 -44.28
N ASN A 74 45.76 10.12 -44.57
CA ASN A 74 45.21 11.35 -45.20
C ASN A 74 44.46 12.28 -44.22
N GLY A 75 44.80 13.56 -44.07
CA GLY A 75 45.90 14.38 -44.62
C GLY A 75 45.65 15.88 -44.38
N VAL A 76 46.56 16.76 -44.85
CA VAL A 76 46.37 18.22 -45.03
C VAL A 76 46.59 19.13 -43.79
N TYR A 77 47.84 19.63 -43.73
CA TYR A 77 48.38 20.89 -43.17
C TYR A 77 48.23 21.28 -41.69
N ASP A 78 49.41 21.50 -41.11
CA ASP A 78 49.69 22.23 -39.87
C ASP A 78 50.27 23.62 -40.23
N THR A 79 50.11 24.62 -39.35
CA THR A 79 50.81 25.92 -39.45
C THR A 79 51.16 26.42 -38.06
N HIS A 80 52.46 26.30 -37.73
CA HIS A 80 53.08 26.84 -36.52
C HIS A 80 53.09 28.37 -36.48
N VAL A 81 52.95 28.93 -35.27
CA VAL A 81 53.71 30.12 -34.81
C VAL A 81 54.08 29.91 -33.33
N GLU A 82 55.35 30.11 -32.97
CA GLU A 82 55.88 30.05 -31.59
C GLU A 82 55.66 31.41 -30.89
N GLY A 83 55.20 31.47 -29.64
CA GLY A 83 56.01 31.40 -28.39
C GLY A 83 55.93 32.77 -27.65
N PRO A 84 56.66 33.02 -26.55
CA PRO A 84 56.98 32.18 -25.39
C PRO A 84 56.25 32.66 -24.11
N ASP A 85 56.32 31.88 -23.01
CA ASP A 85 56.81 32.36 -21.70
C ASP A 85 56.61 31.31 -20.60
N ASN A 86 57.66 31.10 -19.80
CA ASN A 86 57.65 30.24 -18.61
C ASN A 86 57.14 31.03 -17.40
N TYR A 87 56.20 30.46 -16.64
CA TYR A 87 56.11 30.68 -15.21
C TYR A 87 55.79 29.35 -14.53
N ASP A 88 56.69 28.91 -13.64
CA ASP A 88 56.39 27.86 -12.67
C ASP A 88 55.34 28.38 -11.68
N ASP A 89 54.34 27.56 -11.36
CA ASP A 89 53.62 27.67 -10.10
C ASP A 89 53.37 26.26 -9.54
N GLU A 90 53.98 25.97 -8.39
CA GLU A 90 53.87 24.69 -7.72
C GLU A 90 52.51 24.54 -7.02
N GLY A 91 51.55 23.95 -7.72
CA GLY A 91 50.54 23.11 -7.09
C GLY A 91 49.06 23.44 -7.37
N LYS A 92 48.26 22.37 -7.31
CA LYS A 92 46.79 22.30 -7.45
C LYS A 92 46.22 22.28 -8.87
N ASP A 93 46.63 21.31 -9.69
CA ASP A 93 45.89 20.91 -10.89
C ASP A 93 45.48 19.43 -10.92
N VAL A 94 44.70 19.02 -9.90
CA VAL A 94 44.04 17.69 -9.85
C VAL A 94 42.74 17.66 -10.68
N TYR A 95 42.36 18.79 -11.29
CA TYR A 95 41.12 18.95 -12.09
C TYR A 95 41.38 19.26 -13.57
N ALA A 96 42.49 18.77 -14.13
CA ALA A 96 42.71 18.78 -15.57
C ALA A 96 41.52 18.13 -16.30
N LYS A 97 40.83 18.91 -17.14
CA LYS A 97 39.62 18.51 -17.86
C LYS A 97 39.85 17.24 -18.68
N MET A 98 39.36 16.10 -18.20
CA MET A 98 39.36 14.87 -18.96
C MET A 98 38.49 15.04 -20.21
N LYS A 99 39.10 14.95 -21.40
CA LYS A 99 38.40 15.01 -22.69
C LYS A 99 37.28 13.98 -22.68
N ALA A 100 36.04 14.42 -22.86
CA ALA A 100 34.89 13.52 -22.90
C ALA A 100 35.04 12.52 -24.06
N ALA A 101 35.30 11.26 -23.74
CA ALA A 101 35.07 10.18 -24.67
C ALA A 101 33.60 10.22 -25.12
N ARG A 102 33.33 9.98 -26.40
CA ARG A 102 31.97 10.03 -26.98
C ARG A 102 31.11 8.88 -26.46
N MET A 103 30.63 9.00 -25.22
CA MET A 103 29.57 8.18 -24.65
C MET A 103 28.23 8.52 -25.34
N PRO A 104 27.27 7.58 -25.43
CA PRO A 104 25.93 7.90 -25.88
C PRO A 104 25.31 9.01 -25.01
N VAL A 105 24.50 9.87 -25.63
CA VAL A 105 23.82 10.96 -24.92
C VAL A 105 22.83 10.33 -23.95
N SER A 106 23.10 10.48 -22.66
CA SER A 106 22.25 10.04 -21.56
C SER A 106 22.22 11.15 -20.53
N SER A 107 21.02 11.52 -20.09
CA SER A 107 20.78 12.55 -19.08
C SER A 107 21.29 12.18 -17.68
N GLY A 108 21.76 10.94 -17.48
CA GLY A 108 22.25 10.48 -16.17
C GLY A 108 23.55 11.14 -15.70
N ARG A 109 23.72 11.19 -14.37
CA ARG A 109 24.94 11.71 -13.71
C ARG A 109 26.15 10.79 -14.01
N PRO A 110 27.26 11.28 -14.58
CA PRO A 110 28.42 10.45 -14.87
C PRO A 110 29.10 9.99 -13.57
N ARG A 111 29.50 8.70 -13.52
CA ARG A 111 30.16 8.09 -12.36
C ARG A 111 31.51 8.76 -12.10
N ARG A 112 31.72 9.24 -10.87
CA ARG A 112 33.04 9.68 -10.38
C ARG A 112 33.85 8.43 -9.97
N PRO A 113 35.15 8.33 -10.28
CA PRO A 113 36.01 7.30 -9.71
C PRO A 113 36.07 7.47 -8.17
N PRO A 114 36.30 6.38 -7.41
CA PRO A 114 36.49 6.49 -5.97
C PRO A 114 37.74 7.35 -5.68
N PRO A 115 37.70 8.27 -4.70
CA PRO A 115 38.88 9.03 -4.31
C PRO A 115 39.94 8.11 -3.67
N PRO A 116 41.23 8.48 -3.70
CA PRO A 116 42.28 7.77 -2.96
C PRO A 116 42.00 7.84 -1.45
N PRO A 117 42.53 6.91 -0.63
CA PRO A 117 42.34 6.94 0.83
C PRO A 117 42.86 8.26 1.41
N ALA A 118 42.03 8.94 2.22
CA ALA A 118 42.36 10.22 2.80
C ALA A 118 43.62 10.16 3.69
N THR A 119 44.57 11.05 3.40
CA THR A 119 45.84 11.19 4.14
C THR A 119 45.74 12.19 5.29
N THR A 120 44.73 13.07 5.28
CA THR A 120 44.49 14.08 6.33
C THR A 120 43.00 14.14 6.71
N VAL A 121 42.70 14.65 7.90
CA VAL A 121 41.31 14.85 8.36
C VAL A 121 40.54 15.82 7.46
N SER A 122 41.22 16.87 6.95
CA SER A 122 40.62 17.81 5.99
C SER A 122 40.24 17.11 4.68
N GLU A 123 41.13 16.27 4.16
CA GLU A 123 40.87 15.46 2.98
C GLU A 123 39.74 14.44 3.22
N PHE A 124 39.71 13.78 4.38
CA PHE A 124 38.63 12.86 4.75
C PHE A 124 37.27 13.56 4.79
N VAL A 125 37.19 14.75 5.39
CA VAL A 125 35.97 15.58 5.39
C VAL A 125 35.59 15.96 3.95
N GLN A 126 36.56 16.39 3.14
CA GLN A 126 36.34 16.83 1.76
C GLN A 126 35.85 15.68 0.85
N GLN A 127 36.38 14.47 1.03
CA GLN A 127 35.94 13.25 0.34
C GLN A 127 34.52 12.82 0.78
N ASN A 128 34.13 13.09 2.03
CA ASN A 128 32.82 12.72 2.58
C ASN A 128 31.77 13.86 2.55
N LEU A 129 32.06 15.00 1.91
CA LEU A 129 31.13 16.14 1.80
C LEU A 129 29.76 15.78 1.19
N GLU A 130 29.68 14.76 0.31
CA GLU A 130 28.39 14.30 -0.24
C GLU A 130 27.49 13.60 0.80
N HIS A 131 28.04 13.12 1.93
CA HIS A 131 27.32 12.39 2.98
C HIS A 131 27.03 13.22 4.25
N ILE A 132 27.77 14.31 4.49
CA ILE A 132 27.59 15.16 5.68
C ILE A 132 26.18 15.82 5.72
N PRO A 133 25.65 16.48 4.67
CA PRO A 133 24.32 17.06 4.73
C PRO A 133 23.19 16.03 4.98
N PRO A 134 23.16 14.86 4.32
CA PRO A 134 22.22 13.78 4.67
C PRO A 134 22.21 13.43 6.16
N ILE A 135 23.37 13.34 6.80
CA ILE A 135 23.48 13.03 8.24
C ILE A 135 22.88 14.17 9.07
N ILE A 136 23.27 15.43 8.80
CA ILE A 136 22.73 16.61 9.49
C ILE A 136 21.20 16.68 9.32
N TYR A 137 20.70 16.53 8.10
CA TYR A 137 19.26 16.51 7.82
C TYR A 137 18.55 15.34 8.48
N THR A 138 19.17 14.18 8.61
CA THR A 138 18.61 13.03 9.34
C THR A 138 18.51 13.34 10.84
N LEU A 139 19.53 13.94 11.44
CA LEU A 139 19.49 14.36 12.86
C LEU A 139 18.44 15.44 13.12
N LEU A 140 18.32 16.44 12.23
CA LEU A 140 17.24 17.44 12.29
C LEU A 140 15.85 16.82 12.06
N SER A 141 15.77 15.78 11.23
CA SER A 141 14.55 15.03 10.97
C SER A 141 14.13 14.23 12.22
N CYS A 142 15.07 13.52 12.86
CA CYS A 142 14.85 12.89 14.17
C CYS A 142 14.38 13.91 15.21
N TRP A 143 15.05 15.06 15.31
CA TRP A 143 14.65 16.13 16.23
C TRP A 143 13.22 16.60 15.95
N THR A 144 12.90 17.00 14.72
CA THR A 144 11.55 17.48 14.37
C THR A 144 10.48 16.42 14.62
N ARG A 145 10.63 15.19 14.10
CA ARG A 145 9.58 14.17 14.23
C ARG A 145 9.42 13.67 15.68
N PHE A 146 10.50 13.44 16.43
CA PHE A 146 10.40 12.92 17.80
C PHE A 146 10.17 14.00 18.87
N HIS A 147 10.35 15.29 18.58
CA HIS A 147 10.09 16.37 19.53
C HIS A 147 8.67 16.27 20.10
N LYS A 148 8.56 16.07 21.43
CA LYS A 148 7.28 16.00 22.15
C LYS A 148 6.27 15.00 21.55
N ILE A 149 6.72 13.87 21.02
CA ILE A 149 5.85 12.88 20.34
C ILE A 149 4.81 12.22 21.27
N GLY A 150 5.14 12.07 22.56
CA GLY A 150 4.21 11.62 23.62
C GLY A 150 3.34 12.72 24.23
N LYS A 151 3.35 13.96 23.72
CA LYS A 151 2.58 15.07 24.32
C LYS A 151 1.07 14.90 24.23
N ALA A 152 0.59 14.30 23.13
CA ALA A 152 -0.82 13.96 22.97
C ALA A 152 -1.09 12.61 23.65
N GLY A 153 -1.49 12.62 24.91
CA GLY A 153 -1.90 11.42 25.67
C GLY A 153 -3.27 10.84 25.27
N VAL A 154 -3.77 11.19 24.08
CA VAL A 154 -5.08 10.78 23.54
C VAL A 154 -4.92 10.24 22.12
N VAL A 155 -5.85 9.37 21.73
CA VAL A 155 -6.01 8.83 20.37
C VAL A 155 -6.42 9.96 19.42
N VAL A 156 -5.60 10.25 18.40
CA VAL A 156 -5.90 11.30 17.41
C VAL A 156 -6.66 10.78 16.18
N TRP A 157 -7.00 11.68 15.25
CA TRP A 157 -7.61 11.41 13.95
C TRP A 157 -6.88 10.26 13.21
N ASP A 158 -7.67 9.30 12.70
CA ASP A 158 -7.29 8.03 12.07
C ASP A 158 -6.36 7.07 12.84
N GLU A 159 -5.65 7.52 13.88
CA GLU A 159 -4.98 6.65 14.85
C GLU A 159 -5.97 5.71 15.56
N ALA A 160 -7.23 6.15 15.72
CA ALA A 160 -8.37 5.31 16.11
C ALA A 160 -8.54 4.07 15.20
N HIS A 161 -8.47 4.25 13.88
CA HIS A 161 -8.64 3.18 12.90
C HIS A 161 -7.39 2.30 12.82
N PHE A 162 -6.21 2.90 12.60
CA PHE A 162 -4.99 2.14 12.33
C PHE A 162 -4.38 1.49 13.57
N GLY A 163 -4.56 2.08 14.75
CA GLY A 163 -4.24 1.44 16.04
C GLY A 163 -5.13 0.22 16.31
N LYS A 164 -6.44 0.32 16.05
CA LYS A 164 -7.39 -0.82 16.12
C LYS A 164 -6.99 -1.95 15.15
N PHE A 165 -6.68 -1.63 13.90
CA PHE A 165 -6.21 -2.63 12.94
C PHE A 165 -4.86 -3.27 13.33
N GLY A 166 -3.96 -2.50 13.97
CA GLY A 166 -2.75 -3.05 14.59
C GLY A 166 -3.06 -4.04 15.73
N SER A 167 -4.04 -3.70 16.56
CA SER A 167 -4.51 -4.55 17.68
C SER A 167 -5.06 -5.90 17.20
N HIS A 168 -5.81 -5.92 16.08
CA HIS A 168 -6.31 -7.17 15.50
C HIS A 168 -5.18 -8.09 14.99
N TYR A 169 -4.04 -7.58 14.52
CA TYR A 169 -2.88 -8.41 14.20
C TYR A 169 -2.25 -9.08 15.44
N LEU A 170 -2.22 -8.38 16.57
CA LEU A 170 -1.71 -8.92 17.83
C LEU A 170 -2.66 -9.98 18.41
N LYS A 171 -3.97 -9.70 18.40
CA LYS A 171 -5.04 -10.64 18.76
C LYS A 171 -5.24 -11.78 17.76
N ARG A 172 -4.65 -11.66 16.55
CA ARG A 172 -4.79 -12.59 15.41
C ARG A 172 -6.22 -12.74 14.88
N GLU A 173 -7.06 -11.74 15.15
CA GLU A 173 -8.47 -11.65 14.74
C GLU A 173 -8.59 -11.14 13.30
N PHE A 174 -9.32 -11.85 12.45
CA PHE A 174 -9.61 -11.36 11.11
C PHE A 174 -10.47 -10.09 11.14
N TYR A 175 -10.14 -9.12 10.29
CA TYR A 175 -10.93 -7.91 10.10
C TYR A 175 -10.97 -7.52 8.63
N PHE A 176 -12.00 -6.77 8.24
CA PHE A 176 -12.12 -6.19 6.91
C PHE A 176 -11.78 -4.68 6.92
N ASP A 177 -11.05 -4.21 5.91
CA ASP A 177 -10.78 -2.79 5.66
C ASP A 177 -10.44 -2.57 4.18
N VAL A 178 -10.67 -1.35 3.68
CA VAL A 178 -10.49 -0.94 2.27
C VAL A 178 -9.03 -0.78 1.83
N HIS A 179 -8.06 -0.77 2.76
CA HIS A 179 -6.65 -0.61 2.41
C HIS A 179 -5.88 -1.94 2.41
N PRO A 180 -4.90 -2.12 1.49
CA PRO A 180 -3.97 -3.25 1.52
C PRO A 180 -3.23 -3.41 2.86
N PRO A 181 -2.74 -4.63 3.17
CA PRO A 181 -2.45 -4.98 4.56
C PRO A 181 -1.10 -4.48 5.09
N LEU A 182 -0.10 -4.17 4.26
CA LEU A 182 1.28 -3.93 4.70
C LEU A 182 1.40 -2.82 5.72
N GLY A 183 0.73 -1.69 5.50
CA GLY A 183 0.81 -0.56 6.43
C GLY A 183 0.28 -0.92 7.82
N LYS A 184 -0.86 -1.63 7.86
CA LYS A 184 -1.48 -2.09 9.12
C LYS A 184 -0.70 -3.22 9.77
N MET A 185 -0.06 -4.11 8.99
CA MET A 185 0.88 -5.11 9.51
C MET A 185 2.10 -4.48 10.16
N LEU A 186 2.63 -3.39 9.58
CA LEU A 186 3.75 -2.63 10.17
C LEU A 186 3.33 -1.89 11.45
N VAL A 187 2.08 -1.40 11.55
CA VAL A 187 1.52 -0.90 12.82
C VAL A 187 1.42 -2.02 13.86
N GLY A 188 0.92 -3.21 13.49
CA GLY A 188 0.88 -4.38 14.37
C GLY A 188 2.27 -4.82 14.83
N LEU A 189 3.26 -4.82 13.93
CA LEU A 189 4.67 -5.10 14.25
C LEU A 189 5.25 -4.06 15.22
N ALA A 190 4.95 -2.77 15.04
CA ALA A 190 5.35 -1.74 15.98
C ALA A 190 4.67 -1.87 17.34
N GLY A 191 3.41 -2.34 17.39
CA GLY A 191 2.78 -2.75 18.64
C GLY A 191 3.54 -3.88 19.34
N LEU A 192 3.84 -4.96 18.60
CA LEU A 192 4.58 -6.11 19.12
C LEU A 192 5.97 -5.72 19.66
N LEU A 193 6.73 -4.93 18.90
CA LEU A 193 8.06 -4.45 19.29
C LEU A 193 8.02 -3.43 20.44
N ALA A 194 6.90 -2.74 20.64
CA ALA A 194 6.69 -1.85 21.78
C ALA A 194 6.28 -2.60 23.07
N GLY A 195 5.94 -3.89 22.99
CA GLY A 195 5.37 -4.65 24.10
C GLY A 195 3.85 -4.46 24.29
N TYR A 196 3.15 -3.97 23.28
CA TYR A 196 1.68 -3.88 23.29
C TYR A 196 1.05 -5.25 22.99
N ASP A 197 0.00 -5.61 23.73
CA ASP A 197 -0.69 -6.90 23.68
C ASP A 197 -1.94 -6.92 22.76
N GLY A 198 -2.37 -5.75 22.26
CA GLY A 198 -3.59 -5.62 21.47
C GLY A 198 -4.87 -5.42 22.29
N SER A 199 -4.80 -5.36 23.62
CA SER A 199 -5.97 -5.30 24.51
C SER A 199 -6.82 -4.05 24.31
N PHE A 200 -6.19 -2.87 24.28
CA PHE A 200 -6.81 -1.55 24.23
C PHE A 200 -7.68 -1.32 22.98
N GLU A 201 -8.86 -0.75 23.18
CA GLU A 201 -9.77 -0.36 22.10
C GLU A 201 -9.52 1.10 21.73
N PHE A 202 -8.95 1.34 20.54
CA PHE A 202 -8.59 2.68 20.07
C PHE A 202 -9.83 3.52 19.68
N LYS A 203 -10.56 4.08 20.67
CA LYS A 203 -11.67 5.01 20.42
C LYS A 203 -11.16 6.43 20.20
N SER A 204 -11.79 7.17 19.29
CA SER A 204 -11.41 8.54 18.95
C SER A 204 -11.47 9.48 20.16
N GLY A 205 -10.35 10.13 20.49
CA GLY A 205 -10.24 11.06 21.62
C GLY A 205 -10.12 10.41 23.00
N GLU A 206 -10.11 9.08 23.10
CA GLU A 206 -9.87 8.38 24.37
C GLU A 206 -8.42 8.57 24.83
N ALA A 207 -8.20 8.66 26.14
CA ALA A 207 -6.87 8.77 26.73
C ALA A 207 -6.16 7.42 26.74
N TYR A 208 -4.86 7.40 26.46
CA TYR A 208 -4.06 6.18 26.57
C TYR A 208 -3.83 5.81 28.04
N PRO A 209 -4.14 4.57 28.46
CA PRO A 209 -3.74 4.09 29.77
C PRO A 209 -2.23 3.78 29.79
N ASP A 210 -1.63 3.76 30.99
CA ASP A 210 -0.19 3.55 31.18
C ASP A 210 0.32 2.19 30.63
N THR A 211 -0.58 1.22 30.41
CA THR A 211 -0.27 -0.08 29.81
C THR A 211 -0.04 -0.03 28.29
N VAL A 212 -0.43 1.04 27.60
CA VAL A 212 -0.32 1.14 26.14
C VAL A 212 0.93 1.95 25.77
N PRO A 213 1.96 1.33 25.16
CA PRO A 213 3.22 2.01 24.82
C PRO A 213 3.12 2.86 23.54
N TYR A 214 2.07 3.71 23.45
CA TYR A 214 1.76 4.52 22.27
C TYR A 214 2.92 5.44 21.85
N VAL A 215 3.74 5.90 22.79
CA VAL A 215 4.93 6.73 22.53
C VAL A 215 5.95 5.95 21.69
N ALA A 216 6.24 4.69 22.05
CA ALA A 216 7.17 3.84 21.32
C ALA A 216 6.61 3.47 19.93
N MET A 217 5.30 3.17 19.85
CA MET A 217 4.62 2.96 18.57
C MET A 217 4.74 4.19 17.67
N ARG A 218 4.41 5.40 18.16
CA ARG A 218 4.55 6.65 17.39
C ARG A 218 5.98 6.92 16.96
N VAL A 219 7.00 6.66 17.80
CA VAL A 219 8.42 6.77 17.41
C VAL A 219 8.74 5.85 16.23
N MET A 220 8.32 4.58 16.29
CA MET A 220 8.53 3.63 15.19
C MET A 220 7.80 4.03 13.90
N MET A 221 6.58 4.57 13.98
CA MET A 221 5.87 5.09 12.81
C MET A 221 6.53 6.36 12.26
N ALA A 222 7.07 7.21 13.14
CA ALA A 222 7.77 8.42 12.78
C ALA A 222 9.14 8.17 12.12
N MET A 223 9.77 6.99 12.28
CA MET A 223 10.98 6.61 11.54
C MET A 223 10.80 6.70 10.01
N PHE A 224 9.62 6.33 9.49
CA PHE A 224 9.30 6.48 8.07
C PHE A 224 9.29 7.96 7.66
N GLY A 225 8.68 8.81 8.49
CA GLY A 225 8.71 10.27 8.33
C GLY A 225 10.12 10.87 8.45
N VAL A 226 10.98 10.28 9.28
CA VAL A 226 12.38 10.69 9.42
C VAL A 226 13.14 10.47 8.12
N ALA A 227 13.01 9.26 7.55
CA ALA A 227 13.73 8.84 6.35
C ALA A 227 13.31 9.57 5.07
N MET A 228 12.10 10.15 5.01
CA MET A 228 11.68 11.00 3.89
C MET A 228 12.65 12.16 3.60
N VAL A 229 13.26 12.77 4.63
CA VAL A 229 14.13 13.95 4.47
C VAL A 229 15.45 13.61 3.74
N PRO A 230 16.28 12.64 4.18
CA PRO A 230 17.46 12.24 3.42
C PRO A 230 17.10 11.63 2.06
N LEU A 231 15.95 10.95 1.90
CA LEU A 231 15.48 10.52 0.59
C LEU A 231 15.17 11.70 -0.34
N GLY A 232 14.59 12.78 0.16
CA GLY A 232 14.37 14.02 -0.58
C GLY A 232 15.70 14.63 -1.08
N TRP A 233 16.70 14.71 -0.21
CA TRP A 233 18.06 15.13 -0.59
C TRP A 233 18.66 14.22 -1.68
N TYR A 234 18.72 12.91 -1.43
CA TYR A 234 19.37 11.99 -2.36
C TYR A 234 18.62 11.90 -3.70
N THR A 235 17.29 12.04 -3.72
CA THR A 235 16.53 12.13 -4.98
C THR A 235 16.89 13.40 -5.75
N ALA A 236 17.02 14.56 -5.10
CA ALA A 236 17.45 15.79 -5.77
C ALA A 236 18.88 15.67 -6.36
N VAL A 237 19.79 15.00 -5.64
CA VAL A 237 21.15 14.70 -6.11
C VAL A 237 21.14 13.74 -7.31
N GLU A 238 20.32 12.70 -7.30
CA GLU A 238 20.18 11.76 -8.42
C GLU A 238 19.41 12.36 -9.61
N LEU A 239 18.51 13.32 -9.37
CA LEU A 239 17.93 14.16 -10.42
C LEU A 239 18.93 15.18 -11.00
N GLY A 240 20.17 15.22 -10.52
CA GLY A 240 21.23 16.09 -11.07
C GLY A 240 21.04 17.57 -10.79
N MET A 241 20.26 17.94 -9.76
CA MET A 241 20.08 19.32 -9.34
C MET A 241 21.36 19.89 -8.69
N SER A 242 21.52 21.21 -8.68
CA SER A 242 22.65 21.82 -7.96
C SER A 242 22.54 21.62 -6.45
N TRP A 243 23.68 21.71 -5.76
CA TRP A 243 23.79 21.65 -4.30
C TRP A 243 22.78 22.56 -3.56
N ARG A 244 22.53 23.76 -4.09
CA ARG A 244 21.58 24.73 -3.51
C ARG A 244 20.14 24.23 -3.63
N ALA A 245 19.76 23.67 -4.77
CA ALA A 245 18.46 23.06 -4.97
C ALA A 245 18.28 21.79 -4.11
N CYS A 246 19.31 20.95 -3.95
CA CYS A 246 19.27 19.79 -3.03
C CYS A 246 18.99 20.21 -1.58
N HIS A 247 19.64 21.28 -1.09
CA HIS A 247 19.35 21.86 0.22
C HIS A 247 17.91 22.36 0.33
N LEU A 248 17.37 23.01 -0.71
CA LEU A 248 15.97 23.46 -0.69
C LEU A 248 14.98 22.30 -0.67
N VAL A 249 15.18 21.23 -1.44
CA VAL A 249 14.33 20.03 -1.38
C VAL A 249 14.35 19.42 0.03
N ALA A 250 15.55 19.22 0.60
CA ALA A 250 15.69 18.68 1.95
C ALA A 250 15.03 19.57 3.01
N LEU A 251 15.20 20.90 2.94
CA LEU A 251 14.55 21.85 3.85
C LEU A 251 13.02 21.86 3.70
N MET A 252 12.51 21.81 2.47
CA MET A 252 11.06 21.78 2.24
C MET A 252 10.44 20.48 2.78
N VAL A 253 11.10 19.33 2.64
CA VAL A 253 10.63 18.05 3.20
C VAL A 253 10.80 17.98 4.73
N LEU A 254 11.83 18.62 5.28
CA LEU A 254 12.06 18.70 6.72
C LEU A 254 11.03 19.60 7.42
N LEU A 255 10.75 20.77 6.83
CA LEU A 255 10.09 21.92 7.46
C LEU A 255 8.69 22.22 6.90
N ASP A 256 8.11 21.32 6.11
CA ASP A 256 6.66 21.36 5.87
C ASP A 256 5.91 20.85 7.11
N VAL A 257 5.06 21.70 7.70
CA VAL A 257 4.27 21.32 8.88
C VAL A 257 3.22 20.24 8.59
N GLY A 258 2.81 20.05 7.34
CA GLY A 258 1.84 19.02 6.94
C GLY A 258 2.46 17.62 6.94
N TRP A 259 3.60 17.44 6.25
CA TRP A 259 4.39 16.20 6.34
C TRP A 259 4.87 15.91 7.76
N LEU A 260 5.26 16.94 8.52
CA LEU A 260 5.65 16.77 9.91
C LEU A 260 4.48 16.34 10.79
N CYS A 261 3.28 16.88 10.60
CA CYS A 261 2.11 16.54 11.40
C CYS A 261 1.65 15.09 11.12
N ILE A 262 1.45 14.73 9.85
CA ILE A 262 0.94 13.40 9.47
C ILE A 262 1.89 12.25 9.87
N SER A 263 3.20 12.52 9.94
CA SER A 263 4.20 11.48 10.19
C SER A 263 4.50 11.20 11.67
N ARG A 264 3.89 11.93 12.61
CA ARG A 264 4.15 11.80 14.06
C ARG A 264 3.19 10.86 14.80
N PHE A 265 2.13 10.39 14.15
CA PHE A 265 1.05 9.60 14.75
C PHE A 265 1.00 8.19 14.15
N ILE A 266 0.21 7.28 14.74
CA ILE A 266 0.07 5.91 14.23
C ILE A 266 -0.87 5.91 13.01
N LEU A 267 -0.32 6.32 11.86
CA LEU A 267 -1.01 6.48 10.57
C LEU A 267 -0.26 5.75 9.45
N LEU A 268 -0.99 5.25 8.44
CA LEU A 268 -0.37 4.63 7.26
C LEU A 268 0.32 5.63 6.34
N ASP A 269 -0.05 6.91 6.39
CA ASP A 269 0.40 7.88 5.39
C ASP A 269 1.90 8.18 5.50
N SER A 270 2.53 8.02 6.68
CA SER A 270 3.99 8.08 6.83
C SER A 270 4.70 7.00 6.00
N MET A 271 4.16 5.77 5.99
CA MET A 271 4.67 4.64 5.22
C MET A 271 4.38 4.80 3.73
N LEU A 272 3.18 5.26 3.37
CA LEU A 272 2.83 5.57 1.98
C LEU A 272 3.78 6.61 1.39
N LEU A 273 4.04 7.69 2.14
CA LEU A 273 4.97 8.75 1.75
C LEU A 273 6.39 8.20 1.63
N PHE A 274 6.88 7.47 2.64
CA PHE A 274 8.20 6.83 2.58
C PHE A 274 8.37 5.95 1.34
N PHE A 275 7.44 5.01 1.08
CA PHE A 275 7.54 4.13 -0.08
C PHE A 275 7.33 4.86 -1.42
N THR A 276 6.60 5.98 -1.44
CA THR A 276 6.55 6.87 -2.61
C THR A 276 7.92 7.51 -2.86
N PHE A 277 8.56 8.05 -1.82
CA PHE A 277 9.89 8.66 -1.92
C PHE A 277 10.96 7.63 -2.33
N THR A 278 10.98 6.42 -1.75
CA THR A 278 11.92 5.37 -2.15
C THR A 278 11.69 4.91 -3.59
N THR A 279 10.44 4.84 -4.06
CA THR A 279 10.14 4.45 -5.44
C THR A 279 10.72 5.46 -6.45
N VAL A 280 10.54 6.76 -6.20
CA VAL A 280 11.12 7.81 -7.06
C VAL A 280 12.65 7.82 -6.95
N PHE A 281 13.21 7.69 -5.74
CA PHE A 281 14.66 7.59 -5.54
C PHE A 281 15.27 6.41 -6.31
N PHE A 282 14.74 5.19 -6.16
CA PHE A 282 15.26 4.02 -6.87
C PHE A 282 15.07 4.13 -8.38
N MET A 283 13.97 4.72 -8.87
CA MET A 283 13.78 5.03 -10.29
C MET A 283 14.86 6.00 -10.81
N THR A 284 15.19 7.06 -10.06
CA THR A 284 16.26 8.01 -10.46
C THR A 284 17.65 7.37 -10.43
N LYS A 285 17.94 6.52 -9.45
CA LYS A 285 19.16 5.68 -9.42
C LYS A 285 19.23 4.75 -10.64
N PHE A 286 18.13 4.09 -10.98
CA PHE A 286 18.03 3.22 -12.16
C PHE A 286 18.20 3.99 -13.47
N HIS A 287 17.66 5.22 -13.57
CA HIS A 287 17.91 6.11 -14.70
C HIS A 287 19.41 6.44 -14.83
N ASN A 288 20.07 6.78 -13.73
CA ASN A 288 21.49 7.09 -13.73
C ASN A 288 22.40 5.90 -14.09
N GLN A 289 21.93 4.64 -14.04
CA GLN A 289 22.69 3.48 -14.53
C GLN A 289 22.39 3.07 -15.98
N GLN A 290 21.57 3.79 -16.76
CA GLN A 290 21.25 3.36 -18.14
C GLN A 290 22.49 3.24 -19.06
N TYR A 291 23.57 4.01 -18.79
CA TYR A 291 24.84 3.93 -19.54
C TYR A 291 25.51 2.55 -19.48
N GLN A 292 25.26 1.76 -18.43
CA GLN A 292 25.80 0.40 -18.26
C GLN A 292 24.65 -0.57 -17.92
N SER A 293 23.75 -0.72 -18.89
CA SER A 293 22.61 -1.63 -18.80
C SER A 293 23.05 -3.08 -18.54
N PHE A 294 22.25 -3.80 -17.75
CA PHE A 294 22.51 -5.16 -17.26
C PHE A 294 23.73 -5.34 -16.34
N SER A 295 24.36 -4.26 -15.85
CA SER A 295 25.31 -4.34 -14.73
C SER A 295 24.62 -4.76 -13.43
N PHE A 296 25.42 -5.15 -12.41
CA PHE A 296 24.91 -5.44 -11.07
C PHE A 296 24.14 -4.23 -10.49
N ASP A 297 24.74 -3.04 -10.54
CA ASP A 297 24.11 -1.79 -10.08
C ASP A 297 22.77 -1.55 -10.79
N TRP A 298 22.71 -1.75 -12.12
CA TRP A 298 21.48 -1.60 -12.91
C TRP A 298 20.37 -2.58 -12.47
N TRP A 299 20.71 -3.86 -12.27
CA TRP A 299 19.76 -4.86 -11.78
C TRP A 299 19.32 -4.61 -10.33
N MET A 300 20.23 -4.15 -9.48
CA MET A 300 19.95 -3.79 -8.09
C MET A 300 18.91 -2.67 -8.03
N TRP A 301 19.16 -1.53 -8.69
CA TRP A 301 18.23 -0.40 -8.66
C TRP A 301 16.90 -0.69 -9.36
N LEU A 302 16.91 -1.49 -10.44
CA LEU A 302 15.69 -1.95 -11.09
C LEU A 302 14.83 -2.83 -10.17
N SER A 303 15.47 -3.78 -9.47
CA SER A 303 14.79 -4.70 -8.54
C SER A 303 14.31 -3.98 -7.28
N LEU A 304 15.09 -3.03 -6.75
CA LEU A 304 14.68 -2.17 -5.63
C LEU A 304 13.49 -1.27 -6.01
N THR A 305 13.45 -0.75 -7.24
CA THR A 305 12.28 -0.02 -7.75
C THR A 305 11.05 -0.92 -7.75
N GLY A 306 11.18 -2.17 -8.24
CA GLY A 306 10.13 -3.19 -8.21
C GLY A 306 9.62 -3.54 -6.81
N LEU A 307 10.54 -3.81 -5.88
CA LEU A 307 10.23 -4.09 -4.48
C LEU A 307 9.48 -2.91 -3.83
N SER A 308 9.94 -1.68 -4.08
CA SER A 308 9.32 -0.45 -3.58
C SER A 308 7.92 -0.21 -4.15
N ILE A 309 7.69 -0.50 -5.44
CA ILE A 309 6.36 -0.50 -6.07
C ILE A 309 5.43 -1.52 -5.37
N GLY A 310 5.95 -2.74 -5.13
CA GLY A 310 5.22 -3.76 -4.38
C GLY A 310 4.81 -3.28 -2.98
N CYS A 311 5.74 -2.67 -2.25
CA CYS A 311 5.48 -2.12 -0.91
C CYS A 311 4.48 -0.96 -0.93
N VAL A 312 4.65 0.05 -1.80
CA VAL A 312 3.76 1.23 -1.82
C VAL A 312 2.32 0.85 -2.17
N ALA A 313 2.12 -0.04 -3.16
CA ALA A 313 0.81 -0.57 -3.51
C ALA A 313 0.20 -1.42 -2.38
N SER A 314 1.03 -2.12 -1.60
CA SER A 314 0.61 -2.92 -0.44
C SER A 314 0.29 -2.10 0.82
N VAL A 315 0.57 -0.79 0.85
CA VAL A 315 0.15 0.13 1.92
C VAL A 315 -1.19 0.80 1.58
N LYS A 316 -1.32 1.39 0.39
CA LYS A 316 -2.54 2.09 -0.06
C LYS A 316 -2.58 2.07 -1.59
N TRP A 317 -3.74 1.88 -2.21
CA TRP A 317 -3.86 1.89 -3.69
C TRP A 317 -3.50 3.24 -4.34
N VAL A 318 -3.40 4.33 -3.58
CA VAL A 318 -2.78 5.60 -4.05
C VAL A 318 -1.35 5.36 -4.55
N GLY A 319 -0.63 4.36 -4.02
CA GLY A 319 0.67 3.93 -4.51
C GLY A 319 0.68 3.47 -5.97
N LEU A 320 -0.47 3.12 -6.56
CA LEU A 320 -0.57 2.83 -7.99
C LEU A 320 -0.25 4.05 -8.85
N PHE A 321 -0.39 5.28 -8.34
CA PHE A 321 -0.09 6.50 -9.10
C PHE A 321 1.43 6.67 -9.33
N VAL A 322 2.27 6.37 -8.34
CA VAL A 322 3.74 6.34 -8.53
C VAL A 322 4.15 5.12 -9.37
N THR A 323 3.42 4.00 -9.28
CA THR A 323 3.60 2.87 -10.21
C THR A 323 3.34 3.29 -11.66
N THR A 324 2.28 4.06 -11.93
CA THR A 324 2.01 4.61 -13.27
C THR A 324 3.12 5.56 -13.73
N LEU A 325 3.70 6.38 -12.84
CA LEU A 325 4.84 7.23 -13.18
C LEU A 325 6.05 6.41 -13.65
N VAL A 326 6.43 5.37 -12.89
CA VAL A 326 7.51 4.44 -13.29
C VAL A 326 7.15 3.72 -14.59
N GLY A 327 5.88 3.36 -14.77
CA GLY A 327 5.36 2.76 -16.01
C GLY A 327 5.54 3.67 -17.23
N LEU A 328 5.11 4.93 -17.16
CA LEU A 328 5.29 5.91 -18.24
C LEU A 328 6.77 6.15 -18.56
N TYR A 329 7.61 6.33 -17.53
CA TYR A 329 9.06 6.44 -17.70
C TYR A 329 9.65 5.19 -18.38
N THR A 330 9.17 4.00 -18.02
CA THR A 330 9.64 2.72 -18.59
C THR A 330 9.20 2.57 -20.05
N ILE A 331 7.99 3.02 -20.41
CA ILE A 331 7.49 3.04 -21.78
C ILE A 331 8.32 4.02 -22.63
N GLU A 332 8.59 5.23 -22.14
CA GLU A 332 9.45 6.21 -22.82
C GLU A 332 10.88 5.66 -23.02
N ASP A 333 11.47 5.06 -21.99
CA ASP A 333 12.81 4.47 -22.05
C ASP A 333 12.89 3.29 -23.05
N LEU A 334 11.85 2.44 -23.11
CA LEU A 334 11.74 1.36 -24.09
C LEU A 334 11.51 1.89 -25.51
N TRP A 335 10.74 2.97 -25.66
CA TRP A 335 10.49 3.63 -26.95
C TRP A 335 11.77 4.25 -27.53
N ASN A 336 12.51 4.99 -26.71
CA ASN A 336 13.80 5.57 -27.11
C ASN A 336 14.81 4.47 -27.47
N LYS A 337 14.82 3.35 -26.73
CA LYS A 337 15.62 2.16 -27.03
C LYS A 337 15.18 1.43 -28.31
N PHE A 338 13.90 1.41 -28.63
CA PHE A 338 13.40 0.87 -29.90
C PHE A 338 13.85 1.72 -31.10
N GLY A 339 13.99 3.04 -30.91
CA GLY A 339 14.57 3.95 -31.90
C GLY A 339 16.08 3.85 -32.10
N ASP A 340 16.83 3.19 -31.20
CA ASP A 340 18.28 3.01 -31.38
C ASP A 340 18.60 1.82 -32.31
N LEU A 341 18.80 2.15 -33.58
CA LEU A 341 19.18 1.22 -34.66
C LEU A 341 20.52 0.50 -34.43
N ARG A 342 21.32 0.87 -33.41
CA ARG A 342 22.59 0.21 -33.08
C ARG A 342 22.41 -0.97 -32.12
N MET A 343 21.27 -1.06 -31.42
CA MET A 343 21.04 -2.09 -30.42
C MET A 343 20.48 -3.37 -31.04
N SER A 344 20.98 -4.52 -30.60
CA SER A 344 20.52 -5.82 -31.11
C SER A 344 19.09 -6.16 -30.65
N THR A 345 18.34 -6.90 -31.46
CA THR A 345 17.02 -7.43 -31.09
C THR A 345 17.09 -8.31 -29.83
N ARG A 346 18.21 -9.02 -29.62
CA ARG A 346 18.45 -9.81 -28.40
C ARG A 346 18.49 -8.91 -27.17
N ASP A 347 19.18 -7.77 -27.24
CA ASP A 347 19.29 -6.84 -26.11
C ASP A 347 17.98 -6.07 -25.89
N GLN A 348 17.23 -5.75 -26.95
CA GLN A 348 15.85 -5.26 -26.83
C GLN A 348 14.97 -6.27 -26.06
N CYS A 349 14.97 -7.55 -26.43
CA CYS A 349 14.23 -8.58 -25.71
C CYS A 349 14.68 -8.74 -24.24
N ARG A 350 15.99 -8.63 -23.95
CA ARG A 350 16.51 -8.60 -22.58
C ARG A 350 16.02 -7.38 -21.80
N HIS A 351 15.94 -6.20 -22.44
CA HIS A 351 15.44 -4.97 -21.83
C HIS A 351 13.97 -5.08 -21.43
N TRP A 352 13.14 -5.64 -22.31
CA TRP A 352 11.73 -5.97 -22.04
C TRP A 352 11.60 -7.00 -20.92
N GLY A 353 12.26 -8.16 -21.03
CA GLY A 353 12.20 -9.23 -20.05
C GLY A 353 12.61 -8.78 -18.64
N ALA A 354 13.67 -7.98 -18.53
CA ALA A 354 14.11 -7.41 -17.26
C ALA A 354 13.07 -6.45 -16.64
N ARG A 355 12.45 -5.59 -17.45
CA ARG A 355 11.40 -4.66 -16.98
C ARG A 355 10.14 -5.41 -16.57
N ILE A 356 9.72 -6.42 -17.33
CA ILE A 356 8.56 -7.26 -16.97
C ILE A 356 8.83 -8.01 -15.66
N ALA A 357 9.99 -8.65 -15.51
CA ALA A 357 10.34 -9.37 -14.29
C ALA A 357 10.38 -8.47 -13.06
N CYS A 358 11.11 -7.35 -13.13
CA CYS A 358 11.32 -6.48 -11.97
C CYS A 358 10.21 -5.46 -11.72
N LEU A 359 9.50 -4.95 -12.73
CA LEU A 359 8.50 -3.87 -12.57
C LEU A 359 7.05 -4.35 -12.73
N ILE A 360 6.81 -5.64 -13.03
CA ILE A 360 5.47 -6.24 -13.05
C ILE A 360 5.42 -7.46 -12.13
N VAL A 361 6.21 -8.50 -12.44
CA VAL A 361 6.14 -9.78 -11.70
C VAL A 361 6.56 -9.62 -10.24
N LEU A 362 7.71 -9.01 -9.97
CA LEU A 362 8.19 -8.78 -8.60
C LEU A 362 7.22 -7.96 -7.74
N PRO A 363 6.68 -6.79 -8.17
CA PRO A 363 5.64 -6.07 -7.44
C PRO A 363 4.39 -6.91 -7.14
N ILE A 364 3.91 -7.70 -8.10
CA ILE A 364 2.76 -8.59 -7.92
C ILE A 364 3.07 -9.66 -6.86
N LEU A 365 4.26 -10.26 -6.90
CA LEU A 365 4.68 -11.24 -5.89
C LEU A 365 4.80 -10.63 -4.49
N VAL A 366 5.29 -9.39 -4.37
CA VAL A 366 5.31 -8.65 -3.11
C VAL A 366 3.89 -8.35 -2.63
N TYR A 367 3.00 -7.86 -3.50
CA TYR A 367 1.61 -7.60 -3.15
C TYR A 367 0.90 -8.88 -2.66
N MET A 368 1.01 -9.97 -3.42
CA MET A 368 0.46 -11.27 -3.04
C MET A 368 1.09 -11.84 -1.76
N SER A 369 2.39 -11.64 -1.51
CA SER A 369 3.03 -12.12 -0.28
C SER A 369 2.56 -11.34 0.95
N THR A 370 2.29 -10.04 0.84
CA THR A 370 1.69 -9.28 1.96
C THR A 370 0.29 -9.76 2.32
N PHE A 371 -0.55 -10.08 1.33
CA PHE A 371 -1.86 -10.71 1.57
C PHE A 371 -1.73 -12.15 2.10
N LYS A 372 -0.72 -12.90 1.65
CA LYS A 372 -0.46 -14.24 2.18
C LYS A 372 -0.06 -14.17 3.66
N MET A 373 0.77 -13.21 4.05
CA MET A 373 1.12 -12.96 5.46
C MET A 373 -0.10 -12.50 6.26
N HIS A 374 -0.91 -11.59 5.74
CA HIS A 374 -2.15 -11.14 6.37
C HIS A 374 -3.07 -12.32 6.76
N PHE A 375 -3.36 -13.24 5.83
CA PHE A 375 -4.17 -14.43 6.11
C PHE A 375 -3.48 -15.49 6.99
N LEU A 376 -2.15 -15.49 7.09
CA LEU A 376 -1.42 -16.42 7.99
C LEU A 376 -1.38 -15.91 9.43
N VAL A 377 -1.30 -14.59 9.63
CA VAL A 377 -1.31 -13.96 10.95
C VAL A 377 -2.74 -13.95 11.51
N LEU A 378 -3.71 -13.48 10.73
CA LEU A 378 -5.12 -13.36 11.12
C LEU A 378 -5.87 -14.69 10.93
N ASN A 379 -5.76 -15.59 11.91
CA ASN A 379 -6.32 -16.93 11.85
C ASN A 379 -7.49 -17.18 12.82
N HIS A 380 -7.95 -16.16 13.55
CA HIS A 380 -9.15 -16.22 14.40
C HIS A 380 -10.31 -15.46 13.75
N SER A 381 -11.55 -15.84 14.08
CA SER A 381 -12.77 -15.08 13.73
C SER A 381 -12.73 -13.69 14.40
N GLY A 382 -13.30 -12.69 13.75
CA GLY A 382 -13.18 -11.30 14.16
C GLY A 382 -14.06 -10.35 13.34
N PRO A 383 -14.07 -9.04 13.68
CA PRO A 383 -15.03 -8.08 13.14
C PRO A 383 -14.81 -7.82 11.65
N GLY A 384 -15.66 -8.42 10.82
CA GLY A 384 -15.66 -8.27 9.37
C GLY A 384 -15.33 -9.54 8.59
N ASP A 385 -15.13 -10.69 9.26
CA ASP A 385 -15.04 -12.00 8.59
C ASP A 385 -16.28 -12.32 7.72
N ALA A 386 -17.44 -11.77 8.10
CA ALA A 386 -18.66 -11.73 7.31
C ALA A 386 -18.49 -11.26 5.86
N GLN A 387 -17.56 -10.35 5.57
CA GLN A 387 -17.26 -9.88 4.20
C GLN A 387 -16.48 -10.90 3.35
N MET A 388 -16.00 -11.99 3.95
CA MET A 388 -15.35 -13.11 3.28
C MET A 388 -16.34 -14.25 2.99
N SER A 389 -15.99 -15.12 2.04
CA SER A 389 -16.77 -16.32 1.75
C SER A 389 -16.89 -17.24 2.97
N SER A 390 -18.01 -17.94 3.13
CA SER A 390 -18.22 -18.86 4.26
C SER A 390 -17.14 -19.95 4.35
N LEU A 391 -16.62 -20.39 3.19
CA LEU A 391 -15.51 -21.33 3.11
C LEU A 391 -14.20 -20.77 3.71
N PHE A 392 -13.91 -19.48 3.52
CA PHE A 392 -12.78 -18.83 4.19
C PHE A 392 -13.02 -18.75 5.70
N GLN A 393 -14.22 -18.31 6.11
CA GLN A 393 -14.58 -18.20 7.54
C GLN A 393 -14.53 -19.55 8.28
N ALA A 394 -14.82 -20.66 7.60
CA ALA A 394 -14.72 -22.01 8.16
C ALA A 394 -13.27 -22.46 8.45
N ASN A 395 -12.26 -21.75 7.96
CA ASN A 395 -10.85 -21.96 8.30
C ASN A 395 -10.36 -21.09 9.48
N LEU A 396 -11.17 -20.17 9.99
CA LEU A 396 -10.84 -19.33 11.13
C LEU A 396 -11.16 -20.01 12.47
N VAL A 397 -10.24 -19.91 13.42
CA VAL A 397 -10.41 -20.40 14.80
C VAL A 397 -11.50 -19.56 15.50
N GLY A 398 -12.41 -20.23 16.20
CA GLY A 398 -13.53 -19.58 16.89
C GLY A 398 -14.85 -19.57 16.10
N ASN A 399 -14.89 -20.14 14.89
CA ASN A 399 -16.13 -20.32 14.13
C ASN A 399 -16.58 -21.79 14.09
N ASN A 400 -17.89 -22.03 14.22
CA ASN A 400 -18.48 -23.36 14.36
C ASN A 400 -18.92 -23.99 13.03
N PHE A 401 -18.71 -23.32 11.88
CA PHE A 401 -19.10 -23.84 10.57
C PHE A 401 -18.51 -25.23 10.27
N ALA A 402 -17.33 -25.54 10.82
CA ALA A 402 -16.68 -26.82 10.63
C ALA A 402 -17.39 -28.02 11.29
N SER A 403 -18.27 -27.79 12.28
CA SER A 403 -19.06 -28.85 12.94
C SER A 403 -20.49 -28.99 12.40
N SER A 404 -20.97 -28.04 11.59
CA SER A 404 -22.25 -28.16 10.90
C SER A 404 -22.30 -29.42 10.01
N PRO A 405 -23.41 -30.20 10.01
CA PRO A 405 -23.53 -31.38 9.17
C PRO A 405 -23.37 -31.05 7.69
N LEU A 406 -22.68 -31.91 6.94
CA LEU A 406 -22.29 -31.65 5.56
C LEU A 406 -23.49 -31.61 4.61
N GLU A 407 -24.29 -32.67 4.59
CA GLU A 407 -25.49 -32.79 3.75
C GLU A 407 -26.68 -32.07 4.40
N ILE A 408 -27.55 -31.47 3.59
CA ILE A 408 -28.74 -30.75 4.05
C ILE A 408 -29.98 -31.62 3.83
N ALA A 409 -30.95 -31.56 4.75
CA ALA A 409 -32.21 -32.30 4.68
C ALA A 409 -33.43 -31.39 4.87
N ILE A 410 -34.61 -31.87 4.45
CA ILE A 410 -35.88 -31.26 4.83
C ILE A 410 -36.04 -31.37 6.36
N GLY A 411 -36.56 -30.31 6.98
CA GLY A 411 -36.62 -30.13 8.43
C GLY A 411 -35.35 -29.54 9.06
N SER A 412 -34.24 -29.41 8.31
CA SER A 412 -33.03 -28.75 8.81
C SER A 412 -33.22 -27.25 9.04
N LYS A 413 -32.60 -26.73 10.11
CA LYS A 413 -32.40 -25.29 10.32
C LYS A 413 -31.10 -24.86 9.65
N VAL A 414 -31.14 -23.81 8.84
CA VAL A 414 -30.02 -23.31 8.03
C VAL A 414 -29.93 -21.79 8.06
N THR A 415 -28.73 -21.25 7.88
CA THR A 415 -28.55 -19.86 7.45
C THR A 415 -28.14 -19.83 5.99
N LEU A 416 -28.73 -18.94 5.20
CA LEU A 416 -28.44 -18.79 3.76
C LEU A 416 -27.61 -17.53 3.54
N LYS A 417 -26.47 -17.65 2.88
CA LYS A 417 -25.62 -16.51 2.52
C LYS A 417 -25.63 -16.26 1.02
N ASN A 418 -25.68 -15.00 0.62
CA ASN A 418 -25.49 -14.61 -0.78
C ASN A 418 -24.01 -14.67 -1.18
N VAL A 419 -23.71 -15.27 -2.33
CA VAL A 419 -22.34 -15.51 -2.82
C VAL A 419 -21.80 -14.32 -3.64
N GLY A 420 -22.64 -13.34 -3.96
CA GLY A 420 -22.24 -12.10 -4.62
C GLY A 420 -21.27 -11.27 -3.76
N TYR A 421 -20.45 -10.43 -4.41
CA TYR A 421 -19.50 -9.57 -3.69
C TYR A 421 -20.26 -8.53 -2.84
N GLY A 422 -20.04 -8.56 -1.52
CA GLY A 422 -20.80 -7.78 -0.54
C GLY A 422 -22.05 -8.49 -0.02
N GLY A 423 -22.29 -9.75 -0.39
CA GLY A 423 -23.45 -10.54 0.02
C GLY A 423 -23.56 -10.77 1.53
N GLY A 424 -24.76 -10.54 2.07
CA GLY A 424 -25.11 -10.81 3.47
C GLY A 424 -25.78 -12.17 3.68
N LEU A 425 -26.17 -12.44 4.92
CA LEU A 425 -27.06 -13.53 5.31
C LEU A 425 -28.52 -13.13 5.05
N LEU A 426 -29.34 -14.06 4.56
CA LEU A 426 -30.78 -13.86 4.39
C LEU A 426 -31.43 -13.66 5.78
N HIS A 427 -32.07 -12.53 5.96
CA HIS A 427 -32.51 -12.02 7.27
C HIS A 427 -33.97 -11.57 7.20
N SER A 428 -34.69 -11.69 8.31
CA SER A 428 -36.04 -11.09 8.44
C SER A 428 -36.31 -10.68 9.89
N HIS A 429 -36.97 -9.55 10.08
CA HIS A 429 -37.29 -9.02 11.41
C HIS A 429 -38.75 -8.55 11.45
N VAL A 430 -39.31 -8.34 12.64
CA VAL A 430 -40.77 -8.12 12.83
C VAL A 430 -41.35 -6.87 12.16
N GLN A 431 -40.52 -5.90 11.78
CA GLN A 431 -40.93 -4.69 11.08
C GLN A 431 -41.45 -5.02 9.66
N THR A 432 -42.44 -4.25 9.20
CA THR A 432 -43.05 -4.39 7.89
C THR A 432 -42.56 -3.33 6.91
N TYR A 433 -42.72 -3.55 5.61
CA TYR A 433 -42.42 -2.51 4.62
C TYR A 433 -43.38 -1.31 4.79
N PRO A 434 -42.90 -0.05 4.76
CA PRO A 434 -43.76 1.13 4.82
C PRO A 434 -44.45 1.46 3.48
N VAL A 435 -44.09 0.73 2.42
CA VAL A 435 -44.59 0.83 1.04
C VAL A 435 -44.74 -0.60 0.49
N GLY A 436 -45.31 -0.76 -0.71
CA GLY A 436 -45.46 -2.08 -1.32
C GLY A 436 -46.57 -2.89 -0.65
N SER A 437 -46.29 -4.12 -0.24
CA SER A 437 -47.29 -5.03 0.33
C SER A 437 -47.64 -4.81 1.80
N SER A 438 -46.86 -3.99 2.52
CA SER A 438 -46.91 -3.85 3.98
C SER A 438 -46.72 -5.16 4.77
N GLN A 439 -46.13 -6.19 4.14
CA GLN A 439 -45.75 -7.44 4.80
C GLN A 439 -44.40 -7.33 5.54
N GLN A 440 -44.01 -8.38 6.26
CA GLN A 440 -42.76 -8.40 7.05
C GLN A 440 -41.54 -8.30 6.12
N GLN A 441 -40.54 -7.50 6.50
CA GLN A 441 -39.37 -7.23 5.67
C GLN A 441 -38.45 -8.45 5.53
N VAL A 442 -37.87 -8.65 4.34
CA VAL A 442 -36.76 -9.59 4.10
C VAL A 442 -35.58 -8.81 3.53
N THR A 443 -34.41 -9.05 4.08
CA THR A 443 -33.19 -8.28 3.80
C THR A 443 -31.96 -9.19 3.78
N CYS A 444 -30.81 -8.63 3.42
CA CYS A 444 -29.52 -9.23 3.70
C CYS A 444 -28.77 -8.47 4.79
N TYR A 445 -28.36 -9.19 5.84
CA TYR A 445 -27.66 -8.65 7.01
C TYR A 445 -26.25 -9.24 7.14
N HIS A 446 -25.26 -8.42 7.51
CA HIS A 446 -23.85 -8.83 7.53
C HIS A 446 -23.36 -9.39 8.87
N TYR A 447 -24.22 -9.50 9.89
CA TYR A 447 -23.82 -10.01 11.20
C TYR A 447 -24.62 -11.28 11.55
N LYS A 448 -24.03 -12.12 12.42
CA LYS A 448 -24.69 -13.32 12.96
C LYS A 448 -25.78 -12.87 13.94
N ASP A 449 -26.98 -13.38 13.74
CA ASP A 449 -28.20 -13.05 14.46
C ASP A 449 -29.16 -14.25 14.35
N ASP A 450 -29.99 -14.51 15.36
CA ASP A 450 -30.98 -15.59 15.32
C ASP A 450 -32.07 -15.33 14.26
N ASN A 451 -32.27 -14.07 13.86
CA ASN A 451 -33.11 -13.65 12.73
C ASN A 451 -32.51 -13.96 11.33
N ASN A 452 -31.41 -14.70 11.28
CA ASN A 452 -30.85 -15.27 10.05
C ASN A 452 -31.24 -16.76 9.87
N ASP A 453 -31.95 -17.36 10.83
CA ASP A 453 -32.31 -18.77 10.82
C ASP A 453 -33.56 -19.05 9.96
N TRP A 454 -33.44 -20.00 9.04
CA TRP A 454 -34.52 -20.49 8.19
C TRP A 454 -34.67 -22.01 8.36
N VAL A 455 -35.91 -22.50 8.30
CA VAL A 455 -36.25 -23.92 8.34
C VAL A 455 -36.74 -24.36 6.97
N LEU A 456 -36.15 -25.44 6.46
CA LEU A 456 -36.53 -26.06 5.18
C LEU A 456 -37.77 -26.94 5.39
N LEU A 457 -38.89 -26.58 4.76
CA LEU A 457 -40.16 -27.30 4.89
C LEU A 457 -40.68 -27.80 3.52
N PRO A 458 -41.45 -28.90 3.48
CA PRO A 458 -42.09 -29.38 2.27
C PRO A 458 -43.20 -28.41 1.80
N GLN A 459 -43.65 -28.59 0.55
CA GLN A 459 -44.76 -27.85 -0.05
C GLN A 459 -46.05 -27.94 0.78
N TRP A 460 -46.98 -26.99 0.58
CA TRP A 460 -48.27 -26.98 1.30
C TRP A 460 -49.19 -28.18 0.95
N ASN A 461 -48.97 -28.79 -0.21
CA ASN A 461 -49.72 -29.95 -0.73
C ASN A 461 -49.05 -31.31 -0.42
N GLU A 462 -47.84 -31.31 0.15
CA GLU A 462 -47.15 -32.51 0.62
C GLU A 462 -47.52 -32.78 2.09
N PRO A 463 -47.35 -34.02 2.59
CA PRO A 463 -47.45 -34.31 4.01
C PRO A 463 -46.52 -33.39 4.82
N ALA A 464 -47.00 -32.92 5.98
CA ALA A 464 -46.19 -32.12 6.88
C ALA A 464 -44.91 -32.87 7.30
N TYR A 465 -43.82 -32.12 7.53
CA TYR A 465 -42.55 -32.71 7.94
C TYR A 465 -42.72 -33.51 9.25
N ASP A 466 -42.38 -34.79 9.21
CA ASP A 466 -42.35 -35.70 10.35
C ASP A 466 -40.91 -35.82 10.88
N PRO A 467 -40.62 -35.38 12.13
CA PRO A 467 -39.31 -35.52 12.75
C PRO A 467 -38.82 -36.97 12.91
N GLU A 468 -39.73 -37.96 12.98
CA GLU A 468 -39.39 -39.38 13.15
C GLU A 468 -39.37 -40.14 11.82
N GLY A 469 -40.05 -39.64 10.79
CA GLY A 469 -40.06 -40.18 9.43
C GLY A 469 -38.69 -40.17 8.73
N PRO A 470 -38.52 -40.91 7.62
CA PRO A 470 -37.21 -41.08 6.96
C PRO A 470 -36.58 -39.74 6.53
N ILE A 471 -35.25 -39.63 6.62
CA ILE A 471 -34.51 -38.42 6.25
C ILE A 471 -34.59 -38.22 4.72
N ARG A 472 -35.23 -37.13 4.28
CA ARG A 472 -35.19 -36.65 2.89
C ARG A 472 -34.10 -35.59 2.76
N PHE A 473 -33.01 -35.94 2.08
CA PHE A 473 -31.96 -34.98 1.70
C PHE A 473 -32.50 -33.97 0.68
N LEU A 474 -31.94 -32.75 0.71
CA LEU A 474 -32.26 -31.69 -0.23
C LEU A 474 -31.46 -31.89 -1.53
N GLN A 475 -32.17 -31.96 -2.65
CA GLN A 475 -31.62 -32.25 -3.97
C GLN A 475 -31.89 -31.13 -4.99
N ASN A 476 -31.19 -31.18 -6.11
CA ASN A 476 -31.42 -30.25 -7.22
C ASN A 476 -32.80 -30.48 -7.85
N GLY A 477 -33.62 -29.44 -7.93
CA GLY A 477 -34.99 -29.46 -8.44
C GLY A 477 -36.07 -29.66 -7.38
N ASP A 478 -35.70 -29.87 -6.10
CA ASP A 478 -36.69 -29.89 -5.01
C ASP A 478 -37.43 -28.56 -4.92
N VAL A 479 -38.73 -28.64 -4.60
CA VAL A 479 -39.58 -27.48 -4.31
C VAL A 479 -39.81 -27.42 -2.81
N ILE A 480 -39.42 -26.31 -2.20
CA ILE A 480 -39.40 -26.12 -0.75
C ILE A 480 -40.13 -24.84 -0.33
N ARG A 481 -40.47 -24.77 0.95
CA ARG A 481 -40.76 -23.51 1.66
C ARG A 481 -39.60 -23.18 2.59
N LEU A 482 -39.25 -21.92 2.66
CA LEU A 482 -38.29 -21.38 3.62
C LEU A 482 -39.07 -20.63 4.71
N GLN A 483 -39.18 -21.22 5.89
CA GLN A 483 -39.84 -20.59 7.04
C GLN A 483 -38.81 -19.87 7.91
N HIS A 484 -39.02 -18.59 8.20
CA HIS A 484 -38.18 -17.83 9.11
C HIS A 484 -38.37 -18.34 10.55
N GLY A 485 -37.30 -18.76 11.21
CA GLY A 485 -37.35 -19.44 12.51
C GLY A 485 -38.05 -18.62 13.62
N PRO A 486 -37.56 -17.41 13.95
CA PRO A 486 -38.14 -16.59 15.02
C PRO A 486 -39.59 -16.12 14.80
N THR A 487 -40.02 -15.89 13.56
CA THR A 487 -41.37 -15.33 13.29
C THR A 487 -42.36 -16.31 12.65
N THR A 488 -41.93 -17.55 12.33
CA THR A 488 -42.72 -18.62 11.70
C THR A 488 -43.34 -18.29 10.33
N ARG A 489 -42.98 -17.15 9.73
CA ARG A 489 -43.48 -16.71 8.41
C ARG A 489 -42.71 -17.37 7.27
N ASN A 490 -43.37 -17.55 6.13
CA ASN A 490 -42.77 -18.12 4.93
C ASN A 490 -42.13 -17.04 4.06
N LEU A 491 -41.02 -17.34 3.40
CA LEU A 491 -40.42 -16.51 2.36
C LEU A 491 -41.35 -16.45 1.15
N HIS A 492 -41.80 -15.25 0.80
CA HIS A 492 -42.88 -15.02 -0.16
C HIS A 492 -42.46 -13.99 -1.21
N SER A 493 -43.00 -14.08 -2.43
CA SER A 493 -42.93 -12.98 -3.40
C SER A 493 -44.23 -12.83 -4.18
N HIS A 494 -44.45 -11.62 -4.68
CA HIS A 494 -45.69 -11.20 -5.32
C HIS A 494 -45.42 -10.17 -6.41
N THR A 495 -46.45 -9.85 -7.20
CA THR A 495 -46.33 -8.93 -8.34
C THR A 495 -46.10 -7.45 -7.94
N VAL A 496 -45.96 -7.15 -6.65
CA VAL A 496 -45.57 -5.82 -6.13
C VAL A 496 -44.11 -5.51 -6.52
N PRO A 497 -43.78 -4.27 -6.98
CA PRO A 497 -42.40 -3.86 -7.25
C PRO A 497 -41.56 -3.73 -5.97
N ALA A 498 -40.29 -4.14 -6.01
CA ALA A 498 -39.40 -4.05 -4.84
C ALA A 498 -39.21 -2.61 -4.31
N PRO A 499 -38.88 -2.40 -3.02
CA PRO A 499 -38.83 -1.07 -2.40
C PRO A 499 -37.86 -0.08 -3.05
N VAL A 500 -36.69 -0.55 -3.51
CA VAL A 500 -35.65 0.24 -4.20
C VAL A 500 -35.52 -0.21 -5.66
N THR A 501 -35.28 -1.50 -5.93
CA THR A 501 -35.09 -2.03 -7.29
C THR A 501 -36.43 -2.26 -8.00
N LYS A 502 -37.11 -1.18 -8.43
CA LYS A 502 -38.47 -1.20 -9.00
C LYS A 502 -38.70 -2.12 -10.20
N LEU A 503 -37.64 -2.56 -10.89
CA LEU A 503 -37.74 -3.54 -11.98
C LEU A 503 -38.03 -4.96 -11.45
N ASN A 504 -37.60 -5.27 -10.23
CA ASN A 504 -37.74 -6.58 -9.59
C ASN A 504 -39.03 -6.67 -8.78
N HIS A 505 -39.42 -7.89 -8.42
CA HIS A 505 -40.52 -8.14 -7.49
C HIS A 505 -40.05 -8.04 -6.03
N GLU A 506 -40.93 -7.54 -5.17
CA GLU A 506 -40.71 -7.50 -3.72
C GLU A 506 -40.67 -8.92 -3.14
N VAL A 507 -39.70 -9.17 -2.25
CA VAL A 507 -39.63 -10.40 -1.44
C VAL A 507 -39.94 -10.02 0.00
N SER A 508 -40.69 -10.86 0.68
CA SER A 508 -41.30 -10.54 1.97
C SER A 508 -41.53 -11.80 2.80
N CYS A 509 -41.93 -11.63 4.06
CA CYS A 509 -42.33 -12.73 4.92
C CYS A 509 -43.85 -12.70 5.18
N TYR A 510 -44.55 -13.72 4.67
CA TYR A 510 -46.02 -13.82 4.73
C TYR A 510 -46.50 -15.07 5.49
N GLY A 511 -47.77 -15.05 5.89
CA GLY A 511 -48.43 -16.18 6.54
C GLY A 511 -47.84 -16.55 7.90
N ASN A 512 -47.92 -17.83 8.24
CA ASN A 512 -47.33 -18.46 9.43
C ASN A 512 -47.14 -19.97 9.15
N ALA A 513 -47.07 -20.81 10.19
CA ALA A 513 -46.94 -22.26 10.06
C ALA A 513 -48.15 -22.99 9.44
N THR A 514 -49.35 -22.38 9.40
CA THR A 514 -50.59 -22.99 8.88
C THR A 514 -51.28 -22.17 7.79
N ILE A 515 -50.89 -20.91 7.61
CA ILE A 515 -51.43 -19.97 6.63
C ILE A 515 -50.32 -19.63 5.64
N GLY A 516 -50.62 -19.78 4.34
CA GLY A 516 -49.73 -19.45 3.23
C GLY A 516 -50.42 -19.72 1.89
N ASP A 517 -49.69 -19.55 0.79
CA ASP A 517 -50.18 -19.88 -0.56
C ASP A 517 -49.07 -20.47 -1.46
N ASP A 518 -49.39 -20.81 -2.70
CA ASP A 518 -48.43 -21.42 -3.64
C ASP A 518 -47.26 -20.49 -4.05
N LYS A 519 -47.28 -19.21 -3.65
CA LYS A 519 -46.15 -18.27 -3.83
C LYS A 519 -45.13 -18.33 -2.69
N ASP A 520 -45.34 -19.20 -1.69
CA ASP A 520 -44.32 -19.55 -0.71
C ASP A 520 -43.32 -20.60 -1.26
N HIS A 521 -43.55 -21.14 -2.46
CA HIS A 521 -42.79 -22.25 -3.03
C HIS A 521 -41.58 -21.78 -3.85
N TRP A 522 -40.40 -22.24 -3.46
CA TRP A 522 -39.11 -21.96 -4.11
C TRP A 522 -38.47 -23.26 -4.61
N VAL A 523 -38.11 -23.28 -5.90
CA VAL A 523 -37.40 -24.38 -6.54
C VAL A 523 -35.89 -24.19 -6.35
N VAL A 524 -35.21 -25.21 -5.84
CA VAL A 524 -33.76 -25.19 -5.63
C VAL A 524 -33.03 -25.60 -6.91
N GLU A 525 -32.22 -24.70 -7.46
CA GLU A 525 -31.43 -24.94 -8.68
C GLU A 525 -29.93 -24.89 -8.36
N VAL A 526 -29.26 -26.04 -8.34
CA VAL A 526 -27.81 -26.13 -8.10
C VAL A 526 -27.04 -25.60 -9.31
N VAL A 527 -26.09 -24.70 -9.06
CA VAL A 527 -25.19 -24.13 -10.07
C VAL A 527 -23.95 -25.00 -10.23
N ASP A 528 -23.24 -25.22 -9.12
CA ASP A 528 -22.12 -26.14 -8.96
C ASP A 528 -21.77 -26.32 -7.47
N ASP A 529 -20.88 -27.27 -7.19
CA ASP A 529 -20.17 -27.39 -5.93
C ASP A 529 -18.67 -27.10 -6.12
N LEU A 530 -18.12 -26.33 -5.18
CA LEU A 530 -16.74 -25.84 -5.21
C LEU A 530 -15.67 -26.94 -5.09
N LYS A 531 -16.07 -28.18 -4.81
CA LYS A 531 -15.22 -29.37 -4.74
C LYS A 531 -15.69 -30.52 -5.64
N ALA A 532 -17.00 -30.80 -5.67
CA ALA A 532 -17.57 -31.89 -6.48
C ALA A 532 -17.86 -31.47 -7.95
N GLY A 533 -17.83 -30.17 -8.26
CA GLY A 533 -18.12 -29.65 -9.60
C GLY A 533 -19.61 -29.64 -9.90
N LYS A 534 -20.00 -29.91 -11.16
CA LYS A 534 -21.39 -29.76 -11.61
C LYS A 534 -22.32 -30.94 -11.31
N LYS A 535 -21.78 -32.10 -10.90
CA LYS A 535 -22.59 -33.27 -10.55
C LYS A 535 -22.61 -33.42 -9.03
N VAL A 536 -23.75 -33.07 -8.44
CA VAL A 536 -23.99 -33.02 -7.00
C VAL A 536 -25.31 -33.75 -6.77
N GLU A 537 -25.28 -34.88 -6.05
CA GLU A 537 -26.49 -35.65 -5.75
C GLU A 537 -27.24 -35.06 -4.56
N ASN A 538 -26.53 -34.79 -3.46
CA ASN A 538 -27.04 -34.13 -2.27
C ASN A 538 -26.38 -32.75 -2.08
N ILE A 539 -27.14 -31.73 -1.70
CA ILE A 539 -26.61 -30.37 -1.49
C ILE A 539 -25.76 -30.32 -0.22
N HIS A 540 -24.56 -29.74 -0.33
CA HIS A 540 -23.61 -29.61 0.77
C HIS A 540 -23.54 -28.17 1.34
N ALA A 541 -23.45 -28.07 2.67
CA ALA A 541 -23.13 -26.82 3.35
C ALA A 541 -21.76 -26.28 2.92
N LEU A 542 -21.63 -24.95 2.86
CA LEU A 542 -20.44 -24.15 2.48
C LEU A 542 -19.93 -24.33 1.04
N THR A 543 -20.02 -25.51 0.43
CA THR A 543 -19.41 -25.80 -0.88
C THR A 543 -20.37 -25.76 -2.05
N THR A 544 -21.65 -26.10 -1.87
CA THR A 544 -22.63 -26.05 -2.97
C THR A 544 -23.19 -24.63 -3.14
N ARG A 545 -23.23 -24.15 -4.39
CA ARG A 545 -23.85 -22.90 -4.80
C ARG A 545 -25.15 -23.20 -5.53
N MET A 546 -26.23 -22.58 -5.11
CA MET A 546 -27.58 -22.81 -5.62
C MET A 546 -28.32 -21.49 -5.82
N ARG A 547 -29.38 -21.50 -6.64
CA ARG A 547 -30.32 -20.39 -6.81
C ARG A 547 -31.68 -20.84 -6.33
N PHE A 548 -32.49 -19.90 -5.85
CA PHE A 548 -33.89 -20.14 -5.52
C PHE A 548 -34.76 -19.48 -6.59
N ARG A 549 -35.45 -20.29 -7.40
CA ARG A 549 -36.42 -19.81 -8.38
C ARG A 549 -37.82 -19.89 -7.78
N HIS A 550 -38.52 -18.77 -7.72
CA HIS A 550 -39.91 -18.72 -7.29
C HIS A 550 -40.78 -19.54 -8.24
N GLN A 551 -41.58 -20.48 -7.72
CA GLN A 551 -42.29 -21.45 -8.58
C GLN A 551 -43.34 -20.78 -9.48
N VAL A 552 -44.20 -19.93 -8.90
CA VAL A 552 -45.30 -19.25 -9.62
C VAL A 552 -44.82 -18.13 -10.54
N LEU A 553 -44.01 -17.19 -10.03
CA LEU A 553 -43.55 -16.01 -10.78
C LEU A 553 -42.37 -16.29 -11.73
N GLY A 554 -41.67 -17.41 -11.57
CA GLY A 554 -40.47 -17.76 -12.37
C GLY A 554 -39.22 -16.92 -12.09
N CYS A 555 -39.32 -15.92 -11.20
CA CYS A 555 -38.23 -15.01 -10.83
C CYS A 555 -37.22 -15.66 -9.87
N TYR A 556 -36.03 -15.05 -9.72
CA TYR A 556 -34.91 -15.57 -8.93
C TYR A 556 -34.63 -14.73 -7.68
N LEU A 557 -34.45 -15.38 -6.52
CA LEU A 557 -34.08 -14.72 -5.27
C LEU A 557 -32.69 -14.07 -5.40
N ARG A 558 -32.65 -12.74 -5.27
CA ARG A 558 -31.48 -11.93 -5.59
C ARG A 558 -31.20 -10.90 -4.49
N ALA A 559 -29.96 -10.88 -4.01
CA ALA A 559 -29.44 -9.86 -3.10
C ALA A 559 -28.18 -9.23 -3.71
N ALA A 560 -28.30 -7.98 -4.14
CA ALA A 560 -27.22 -7.23 -4.74
C ALA A 560 -26.66 -6.19 -3.75
N ASN A 561 -26.21 -5.03 -4.24
CA ASN A 561 -25.66 -3.96 -3.41
C ASN A 561 -26.62 -2.76 -3.23
N ALA A 562 -27.92 -2.98 -3.46
CA ALA A 562 -28.95 -1.98 -3.20
C ALA A 562 -29.21 -1.90 -1.68
N VAL A 563 -29.00 -0.72 -1.10
CA VAL A 563 -29.17 -0.47 0.34
C VAL A 563 -30.57 0.07 0.60
N LEU A 564 -31.29 -0.52 1.54
CA LEU A 564 -32.60 -0.02 1.96
C LEU A 564 -32.46 1.32 2.71
N PRO A 565 -33.47 2.22 2.65
CA PRO A 565 -33.48 3.43 3.46
C PRO A 565 -33.50 3.15 4.98
N GLN A 566 -33.48 4.21 5.78
CA GLN A 566 -33.38 4.11 7.25
C GLN A 566 -34.47 3.22 7.90
N TRP A 567 -35.66 3.10 7.29
CA TRP A 567 -36.74 2.23 7.77
C TRP A 567 -36.44 0.72 7.64
N GLY A 568 -35.48 0.35 6.80
CA GLY A 568 -34.95 -1.02 6.64
C GLY A 568 -33.54 -1.14 7.22
N PHE A 569 -33.23 -0.31 8.22
CA PHE A 569 -31.98 -0.32 9.00
C PHE A 569 -30.68 -0.22 8.18
N LYS A 570 -30.74 0.32 6.95
CA LYS A 570 -29.62 0.32 5.97
C LYS A 570 -29.09 -1.09 5.65
N GLN A 571 -29.93 -2.11 5.77
CA GLN A 571 -29.64 -3.48 5.32
C GLN A 571 -29.77 -3.58 3.79
N ILE A 572 -29.29 -4.68 3.21
CA ILE A 572 -29.34 -4.91 1.76
C ILE A 572 -30.75 -5.37 1.33
N GLU A 573 -31.24 -4.85 0.21
CA GLU A 573 -32.49 -5.26 -0.41
C GLU A 573 -32.40 -6.70 -0.94
N VAL A 574 -33.36 -7.53 -0.55
CA VAL A 574 -33.64 -8.82 -1.21
C VAL A 574 -34.85 -8.62 -2.13
N SER A 575 -34.71 -9.09 -3.36
CA SER A 575 -35.73 -8.95 -4.41
C SER A 575 -35.82 -10.22 -5.25
N CYS A 576 -36.88 -10.38 -6.04
CA CYS A 576 -37.03 -11.49 -6.97
C CYS A 576 -36.87 -10.96 -8.41
N ASP A 577 -35.75 -11.30 -9.04
CA ASP A 577 -35.37 -10.84 -10.37
C ASP A 577 -36.11 -11.62 -11.45
N LYS A 578 -36.75 -10.90 -12.39
CA LYS A 578 -37.55 -11.49 -13.46
C LYS A 578 -36.69 -12.16 -14.53
N GLU A 579 -35.43 -11.76 -14.66
CA GLU A 579 -34.54 -12.29 -15.68
C GLU A 579 -33.79 -13.54 -15.20
N ASN A 580 -33.86 -14.63 -15.97
CA ASN A 580 -33.01 -15.78 -15.74
C ASN A 580 -31.60 -15.51 -16.30
N ASN A 581 -30.74 -14.93 -15.47
CA ASN A 581 -29.31 -14.75 -15.78
C ASN A 581 -28.45 -15.70 -14.92
N PRO A 582 -28.05 -16.89 -15.42
CA PRO A 582 -27.18 -17.81 -14.71
C PRO A 582 -25.75 -17.28 -14.44
N ALA A 583 -25.37 -16.13 -15.02
CA ALA A 583 -24.08 -15.49 -14.76
C ALA A 583 -24.15 -14.46 -13.60
N ASP A 584 -25.34 -14.07 -13.13
CA ASP A 584 -25.45 -13.14 -12.01
C ASP A 584 -25.20 -13.84 -10.67
N THR A 585 -24.02 -13.62 -10.11
CA THR A 585 -23.59 -14.16 -8.82
C THR A 585 -24.42 -13.62 -7.63
N HIS A 586 -25.16 -12.53 -7.79
CA HIS A 586 -26.10 -12.03 -6.79
C HIS A 586 -27.38 -12.87 -6.66
N THR A 587 -27.62 -13.81 -7.59
CA THR A 587 -28.67 -14.84 -7.48
C THR A 587 -28.19 -16.12 -6.80
N PHE A 588 -26.88 -16.24 -6.52
CA PHE A 588 -26.28 -17.44 -5.95
C PHE A 588 -26.28 -17.37 -4.43
N TRP A 589 -26.68 -18.48 -3.81
CA TRP A 589 -26.74 -18.68 -2.38
C TRP A 589 -25.99 -19.95 -1.99
N ASN A 590 -25.45 -19.98 -0.77
CA ASN A 590 -24.94 -21.18 -0.12
C ASN A 590 -25.53 -21.28 1.29
N VAL A 591 -25.67 -22.51 1.80
CA VAL A 591 -25.88 -22.70 3.25
C VAL A 591 -24.56 -22.38 3.95
N GLU A 592 -24.60 -21.51 4.96
CA GLU A 592 -23.44 -21.14 5.77
C GLU A 592 -23.39 -21.95 7.07
N SER A 593 -24.41 -21.83 7.91
CA SER A 593 -24.60 -22.65 9.11
C SER A 593 -25.73 -23.65 8.88
N HIS A 594 -25.58 -24.84 9.45
CA HIS A 594 -26.59 -25.90 9.38
C HIS A 594 -26.68 -26.64 10.72
N TRP A 595 -27.90 -26.88 11.19
CA TRP A 595 -28.20 -27.65 12.40
C TRP A 595 -29.33 -28.66 12.12
N ASN A 596 -29.02 -29.93 12.37
CA ASN A 596 -29.98 -31.03 12.40
C ASN A 596 -29.43 -32.13 13.31
N SER A 597 -30.16 -32.51 14.36
CA SER A 597 -29.74 -33.53 15.34
C SER A 597 -29.72 -34.96 14.79
N ARG A 598 -30.36 -35.18 13.63
CA ARG A 598 -30.49 -36.49 12.97
C ARG A 598 -29.31 -36.80 12.03
N LEU A 599 -28.43 -35.82 11.79
CA LEU A 599 -27.32 -35.91 10.84
C LEU A 599 -25.96 -35.89 11.56
N PRO A 600 -24.94 -36.58 11.04
CA PRO A 600 -23.60 -36.59 11.64
C PRO A 600 -22.96 -35.19 11.56
N PRO A 601 -22.21 -34.75 12.58
CA PRO A 601 -21.50 -33.48 12.55
C PRO A 601 -20.43 -33.44 11.44
N GLY A 602 -20.18 -32.25 10.91
CA GLY A 602 -19.21 -32.02 9.85
C GLY A 602 -17.75 -32.26 10.27
N ASN A 603 -16.86 -32.33 9.29
CA ASN A 603 -15.42 -32.51 9.50
C ASN A 603 -14.62 -31.37 8.86
N SER A 604 -13.83 -30.67 9.69
CA SER A 604 -13.01 -29.51 9.31
C SER A 604 -12.07 -29.72 8.11
N LYS A 605 -11.66 -30.97 7.84
CA LYS A 605 -10.78 -31.30 6.70
C LYS A 605 -11.41 -30.96 5.34
N PHE A 606 -12.74 -30.86 5.25
CA PHE A 606 -13.43 -30.56 4.00
C PHE A 606 -13.50 -29.07 3.63
N TYR A 607 -13.01 -28.13 4.45
CA TYR A 607 -13.35 -26.70 4.27
C TYR A 607 -12.19 -25.75 3.88
N ARG A 608 -11.00 -26.25 3.52
CA ARG A 608 -9.89 -25.37 3.08
C ARG A 608 -10.19 -24.61 1.79
N SER A 609 -10.09 -23.28 1.84
CA SER A 609 -10.15 -22.37 0.70
C SER A 609 -8.76 -22.18 0.04
N PRO A 610 -8.68 -22.02 -1.31
CA PRO A 610 -7.41 -21.77 -1.98
C PRO A 610 -7.04 -20.28 -1.96
N PHE A 611 -5.80 -19.97 -1.56
CA PHE A 611 -5.31 -18.60 -1.36
C PHE A 611 -5.63 -17.62 -2.50
N LEU A 612 -5.47 -18.02 -3.77
CA LEU A 612 -5.73 -17.12 -4.91
C LEU A 612 -7.19 -16.66 -4.98
N ARG A 613 -8.13 -17.52 -4.57
CA ARG A 613 -9.56 -17.18 -4.50
C ARG A 613 -9.83 -16.22 -3.37
N ASP A 614 -9.27 -16.46 -2.18
CA ASP A 614 -9.47 -15.59 -1.02
C ASP A 614 -8.83 -14.22 -1.22
N PHE A 615 -7.63 -14.20 -1.83
CA PHE A 615 -6.95 -12.99 -2.30
C PHE A 615 -7.81 -12.20 -3.29
N TRP A 616 -8.34 -12.86 -4.33
CA TRP A 616 -9.20 -12.20 -5.32
C TRP A 616 -10.50 -11.69 -4.69
N HIS A 617 -11.17 -12.52 -3.87
CA HIS A 617 -12.40 -12.17 -3.18
C HIS A 617 -12.23 -10.96 -2.26
N LEU A 618 -11.17 -10.95 -1.44
CA LEU A 618 -10.87 -9.82 -0.57
C LEU A 618 -10.57 -8.55 -1.38
N ASN A 619 -9.76 -8.63 -2.44
CA ASN A 619 -9.45 -7.44 -3.26
C ASN A 619 -10.69 -6.88 -3.98
N VAL A 620 -11.61 -7.73 -4.45
CA VAL A 620 -12.88 -7.25 -5.02
C VAL A 620 -13.79 -6.65 -3.93
N ALA A 621 -13.90 -7.28 -2.75
CA ALA A 621 -14.65 -6.72 -1.63
C ALA A 621 -14.09 -5.35 -1.20
N MET A 622 -12.76 -5.22 -1.09
CA MET A 622 -12.08 -3.94 -0.85
C MET A 622 -12.43 -2.89 -1.91
N MET A 623 -12.49 -3.27 -3.19
CA MET A 623 -12.84 -2.36 -4.29
C MET A 623 -14.30 -1.92 -4.22
N THR A 624 -15.22 -2.85 -3.98
CA THR A 624 -16.66 -2.56 -3.82
C THR A 624 -16.90 -1.64 -2.63
N SER A 625 -16.31 -1.94 -1.47
CA SER A 625 -16.44 -1.08 -0.27
C SER A 625 -15.78 0.28 -0.45
N ASN A 626 -14.66 0.38 -1.19
CA ASN A 626 -14.02 1.67 -1.51
C ASN A 626 -14.91 2.52 -2.44
N ASN A 627 -15.58 1.89 -3.42
CA ASN A 627 -16.56 2.56 -4.28
C ASN A 627 -17.85 2.96 -3.54
N ALA A 628 -18.19 2.28 -2.44
CA ALA A 628 -19.34 2.60 -1.59
C ALA A 628 -19.10 3.78 -0.61
N LEU A 629 -17.87 4.28 -0.47
CA LEU A 629 -17.52 5.46 0.35
C LEU A 629 -17.88 6.80 -0.33
N ILE A 630 -19.10 6.87 -0.86
CA ILE A 630 -19.68 8.06 -1.49
C ILE A 630 -20.04 9.07 -0.37
N PRO A 631 -19.71 10.36 -0.50
CA PRO A 631 -20.16 11.38 0.44
C PRO A 631 -21.70 11.46 0.44
N ASP A 632 -22.28 11.39 1.64
CA ASP A 632 -23.71 11.62 1.86
C ASP A 632 -23.99 13.13 1.73
N PRO A 633 -24.76 13.59 0.72
CA PRO A 633 -24.96 15.02 0.46
C PRO A 633 -25.77 15.72 1.56
N ASP A 634 -26.52 14.97 2.36
CA ASP A 634 -27.32 15.49 3.47
C ASP A 634 -26.50 15.56 4.78
N LYS A 635 -25.22 15.14 4.76
CA LYS A 635 -24.32 15.14 5.92
C LYS A 635 -23.09 16.01 5.67
N ASP A 636 -23.06 17.19 6.31
CA ASP A 636 -21.87 18.05 6.35
C ASP A 636 -20.70 17.37 7.09
N ASP A 637 -19.78 16.77 6.33
CA ASP A 637 -18.46 16.36 6.85
C ASP A 637 -17.51 17.57 6.89
N ILE A 638 -17.44 18.19 8.07
CA ILE A 638 -16.58 19.35 8.36
C ILE A 638 -15.06 19.07 8.26
N LEU A 639 -14.65 17.80 8.11
CA LEU A 639 -13.25 17.41 7.92
C LEU A 639 -12.92 17.19 6.44
N ALA A 640 -13.92 16.85 5.61
CA ALA A 640 -13.74 16.60 4.19
C ALA A 640 -13.29 17.86 3.44
N SER A 641 -12.56 17.67 2.35
CA SER A 641 -12.00 18.76 1.54
C SER A 641 -11.93 18.35 0.07
N LYS A 642 -12.18 19.28 -0.85
CA LYS A 642 -12.20 18.97 -2.29
C LYS A 642 -10.77 19.01 -2.85
N PRO A 643 -10.44 18.24 -3.89
CA PRO A 643 -9.10 18.25 -4.49
C PRO A 643 -8.63 19.64 -4.94
N THR A 644 -9.56 20.49 -5.39
CA THR A 644 -9.32 21.89 -5.76
C THR A 644 -8.88 22.78 -4.60
N ASP A 645 -9.09 22.35 -3.36
CA ASP A 645 -8.79 23.11 -2.15
C ASP A 645 -7.33 22.94 -1.72
N TRP A 646 -6.71 21.81 -2.05
CA TRP A 646 -5.41 21.41 -1.51
C TRP A 646 -4.23 22.27 -2.01
N PRO A 647 -4.01 22.50 -3.32
CA PRO A 647 -2.83 23.26 -3.80
C PRO A 647 -2.75 24.68 -3.22
N PHE A 648 -3.92 25.25 -2.91
CA PHE A 648 -4.05 26.61 -2.38
C PHE A 648 -4.17 26.66 -0.85
N LEU A 649 -4.18 25.52 -0.14
CA LEU A 649 -4.51 25.43 1.28
C LEU A 649 -5.80 26.21 1.61
N ARG A 650 -6.94 25.91 0.97
CA ARG A 650 -8.20 26.58 1.33
C ARG A 650 -8.71 26.14 2.70
N LEU A 651 -8.57 24.86 3.02
CA LEU A 651 -8.97 24.25 4.29
C LEU A 651 -7.75 23.56 4.92
N GLY A 652 -7.79 23.35 6.23
CA GLY A 652 -6.94 22.41 6.96
C GLY A 652 -7.83 21.45 7.75
N LEU A 653 -7.24 20.49 8.46
CA LEU A 653 -7.98 19.45 9.17
C LEU A 653 -7.64 19.45 10.67
N ARG A 654 -8.67 19.52 11.53
CA ARG A 654 -8.55 19.39 13.00
C ARG A 654 -8.32 17.91 13.33
N MET A 655 -7.16 17.55 13.90
CA MET A 655 -6.79 16.14 14.15
C MET A 655 -7.23 15.61 15.52
N CYS A 656 -7.78 16.44 16.38
CA CYS A 656 -8.25 16.06 17.72
C CYS A 656 -9.36 17.02 18.18
N GLY A 657 -9.86 16.86 19.41
CA GLY A 657 -10.79 17.80 19.99
C GLY A 657 -10.20 19.20 20.14
N TRP A 658 -11.08 20.22 20.13
CA TRP A 658 -10.66 21.63 20.06
C TRP A 658 -10.89 22.45 21.34
N GLY A 659 -11.20 21.77 22.46
CA GLY A 659 -11.39 22.42 23.76
C GLY A 659 -10.08 22.93 24.38
N ASP A 660 -10.17 23.93 25.25
CA ASP A 660 -8.99 24.71 25.68
C ASP A 660 -8.00 23.93 26.55
N THR A 661 -8.47 22.92 27.29
CA THR A 661 -7.66 22.07 28.16
C THR A 661 -6.82 21.01 27.44
N GLN A 662 -7.07 20.74 26.15
CA GLN A 662 -6.33 19.72 25.38
C GLN A 662 -5.35 20.34 24.38
N THR A 663 -4.23 19.65 24.17
CA THR A 663 -3.27 20.02 23.12
C THR A 663 -3.87 19.77 21.73
N LYS A 664 -3.91 20.82 20.90
CA LYS A 664 -4.56 20.82 19.58
C LYS A 664 -3.53 20.57 18.48
N TYR A 665 -3.87 19.71 17.50
CA TYR A 665 -3.07 19.44 16.31
C TYR A 665 -3.88 19.76 15.06
N TYR A 666 -3.30 20.55 14.14
CA TYR A 666 -3.97 20.99 12.92
C TYR A 666 -3.13 20.58 11.72
N LEU A 667 -3.70 19.73 10.86
CA LEU A 667 -3.06 19.31 9.62
C LEU A 667 -3.22 20.43 8.59
N LEU A 668 -2.15 21.21 8.45
CA LEU A 668 -1.99 22.30 7.49
C LEU A 668 -0.56 22.23 6.93
N GLY A 669 -0.39 22.56 5.65
CA GLY A 669 0.91 22.69 5.01
C GLY A 669 1.62 24.01 5.33
N THR A 670 2.94 24.08 5.15
CA THR A 670 3.69 25.35 5.26
C THR A 670 3.32 26.24 4.05
N PRO A 671 2.64 27.40 4.23
CA PRO A 671 1.99 28.09 3.12
C PRO A 671 2.90 28.50 1.97
N LEU A 672 4.12 28.96 2.26
CA LEU A 672 5.10 29.31 1.23
C LEU A 672 5.56 28.11 0.39
N ILE A 673 5.69 26.93 1.01
CA ILE A 673 6.05 25.70 0.29
C ILE A 673 4.91 25.31 -0.65
N TRP A 674 3.66 25.31 -0.17
CA TRP A 674 2.50 24.87 -0.95
C TRP A 674 2.11 25.84 -2.06
N TRP A 675 2.09 27.14 -1.79
CA TRP A 675 1.78 28.14 -2.81
C TRP A 675 2.95 28.29 -3.80
N GLY A 676 4.19 28.26 -3.33
CA GLY A 676 5.38 28.31 -4.20
C GLY A 676 5.47 27.09 -5.12
N SER A 677 5.24 25.89 -4.59
CA SER A 677 5.26 24.65 -5.38
C SER A 677 4.09 24.56 -6.35
N SER A 678 2.89 25.00 -5.96
CA SER A 678 1.75 25.10 -6.89
C SER A 678 1.98 26.14 -7.99
N ALA A 679 2.56 27.30 -7.66
CA ALA A 679 2.94 28.31 -8.65
C ALA A 679 4.02 27.82 -9.61
N SER A 680 4.99 27.02 -9.13
CA SER A 680 6.08 26.49 -9.95
C SER A 680 5.61 25.60 -11.09
N LEU A 681 4.46 24.91 -10.95
CA LEU A 681 3.86 24.11 -12.02
C LEU A 681 3.38 25.00 -13.18
N PHE A 682 2.73 26.13 -12.89
CA PHE A 682 2.33 27.10 -13.92
C PHE A 682 3.56 27.74 -14.57
N VAL A 683 4.58 28.10 -13.79
CA VAL A 683 5.85 28.63 -14.31
C VAL A 683 6.54 27.60 -15.21
N ALA A 684 6.55 26.33 -14.86
CA ALA A 684 7.13 25.26 -15.67
C ALA A 684 6.44 25.10 -17.03
N PHE A 685 5.10 25.18 -17.07
CA PHE A 685 4.35 25.18 -18.34
C PHE A 685 4.68 26.40 -19.20
N LEU A 686 4.72 27.60 -18.61
CA LEU A 686 5.08 28.82 -19.33
C LEU A 686 6.52 28.77 -19.85
N ALA A 687 7.47 28.30 -19.02
CA ALA A 687 8.86 28.11 -19.39
C ALA A 687 9.01 27.13 -20.56
N LEU A 688 8.36 25.96 -20.48
CA LEU A 688 8.36 24.96 -21.55
C LEU A 688 7.78 25.53 -22.84
N GLY A 689 6.64 26.22 -22.77
CA GLY A 689 6.03 26.90 -23.92
C GLY A 689 6.96 27.92 -24.57
N VAL A 690 7.63 28.76 -23.76
CA VAL A 690 8.63 29.73 -24.26
C VAL A 690 9.82 29.03 -24.90
N TYR A 691 10.39 27.99 -24.30
CA TYR A 691 11.50 27.25 -24.90
C TYR A 691 11.11 26.57 -26.21
N LEU A 692 9.93 25.95 -26.29
CA LEU A 692 9.43 25.34 -27.52
C LEU A 692 9.20 26.37 -28.63
N MET A 693 8.63 27.54 -28.31
CA MET A 693 8.50 28.65 -29.27
C MET A 693 9.86 29.16 -29.76
N ARG A 694 10.86 29.25 -28.87
CA ARG A 694 12.21 29.73 -29.21
C ARG A 694 13.01 28.69 -30.02
N MET A 695 12.88 27.40 -29.72
CA MET A 695 13.38 26.30 -30.55
C MET A 695 12.76 26.31 -31.96
N GLN A 696 11.44 26.52 -32.05
CA GLN A 696 10.76 26.62 -33.35
C GLN A 696 11.25 27.84 -34.16
N ARG A 697 11.58 28.94 -33.48
CA ARG A 697 12.27 30.13 -34.02
C ARG A 697 13.79 29.96 -34.22
N LYS A 698 14.34 28.75 -34.03
CA LYS A 698 15.76 28.38 -34.21
C LYS A 698 16.75 29.05 -33.25
N TYR A 699 16.30 29.56 -32.11
CA TYR A 699 17.19 29.91 -31.01
C TYR A 699 17.67 28.62 -30.31
N VAL A 700 18.98 28.55 -30.04
CA VAL A 700 19.60 27.49 -29.24
C VAL A 700 19.86 28.04 -27.84
N ASP A 701 19.02 27.68 -26.88
CA ASP A 701 19.09 28.17 -25.50
C ASP A 701 19.96 27.31 -24.58
N MET A 702 20.06 26.01 -24.88
CA MET A 702 20.70 24.97 -24.07
C MET A 702 21.37 23.96 -25.01
N GLU A 703 22.43 23.31 -24.53
CA GLU A 703 22.98 22.15 -25.23
C GLU A 703 21.99 20.97 -25.20
N PRO A 704 22.03 20.03 -26.18
CA PRO A 704 21.07 18.92 -26.23
C PRO A 704 20.97 18.12 -24.92
N ARG A 705 22.10 17.90 -24.24
CA ARG A 705 22.14 17.20 -22.94
C ARG A 705 21.52 18.03 -21.81
N GLU A 706 21.73 19.35 -21.78
CA GLU A 706 21.10 20.24 -20.81
C GLU A 706 19.57 20.26 -21.00
N TRP A 707 19.12 20.26 -22.27
CA TRP A 707 17.70 20.18 -22.62
C TRP A 707 17.06 18.84 -22.24
N GLU A 708 17.71 17.71 -22.53
CA GLU A 708 17.24 16.38 -22.12
C GLU A 708 17.14 16.25 -20.60
N HIS A 709 18.13 16.78 -19.87
CA HIS A 709 18.13 16.80 -18.40
C HIS A 709 17.00 17.67 -17.84
N PHE A 710 16.82 18.89 -18.36
CA PHE A 710 15.70 19.77 -18.03
C PHE A 710 14.33 19.09 -18.26
N LEU A 711 14.15 18.48 -19.43
CA LEU A 711 12.92 17.74 -19.73
C LEU A 711 12.73 16.51 -18.85
N TYR A 712 13.78 15.76 -18.52
CA TYR A 712 13.69 14.58 -17.66
C TYR A 712 13.20 14.95 -16.25
N VAL A 713 13.84 15.92 -15.60
CA VAL A 713 13.44 16.38 -14.25
C VAL A 713 12.04 16.99 -14.30
N GLY A 714 11.76 17.82 -15.32
CA GLY A 714 10.44 18.40 -15.55
C GLY A 714 9.34 17.36 -15.74
N LYS A 715 9.59 16.27 -16.50
CA LYS A 715 8.65 15.15 -16.69
C LYS A 715 8.40 14.40 -15.39
N VAL A 716 9.45 14.01 -14.66
CA VAL A 716 9.32 13.28 -13.38
C VAL A 716 8.49 14.09 -12.38
N ALA A 717 8.77 15.39 -12.25
CA ALA A 717 8.02 16.27 -11.36
C ALA A 717 6.59 16.56 -11.86
N PHE A 718 6.39 16.85 -13.15
CA PHE A 718 5.06 17.17 -13.66
C PHE A 718 4.14 15.95 -13.72
N PHE A 719 4.56 14.85 -14.35
CA PHE A 719 3.73 13.64 -14.43
C PHE A 719 3.54 13.00 -13.07
N GLY A 720 4.53 13.07 -12.18
CA GLY A 720 4.37 12.64 -10.79
C GLY A 720 3.27 13.43 -10.08
N TRP A 721 3.28 14.77 -10.19
CA TRP A 721 2.20 15.61 -9.65
C TRP A 721 0.85 15.29 -10.31
N PHE A 722 0.78 15.26 -11.64
CA PHE A 722 -0.45 15.04 -12.39
C PHE A 722 -1.10 13.69 -12.05
N LEU A 723 -0.32 12.60 -12.04
CA LEU A 723 -0.84 11.26 -11.74
C LEU A 723 -1.32 11.12 -10.30
N HIS A 724 -0.76 11.86 -9.34
CA HIS A 724 -1.24 11.84 -7.95
C HIS A 724 -2.34 12.88 -7.67
N PHE A 725 -2.57 13.85 -8.55
CA PHE A 725 -3.62 14.87 -8.39
C PHE A 725 -4.89 14.55 -9.17
N PHE A 726 -4.74 14.27 -10.47
CA PHE A 726 -5.82 14.16 -11.43
C PHE A 726 -6.87 13.07 -11.10
N PRO A 727 -6.50 11.87 -10.62
CA PRO A 727 -7.49 10.86 -10.25
C PRO A 727 -8.48 11.33 -9.18
N PHE A 728 -8.03 12.13 -8.21
CA PHE A 728 -8.91 12.66 -7.17
C PHE A 728 -9.96 13.64 -7.70
N LEU A 729 -9.72 14.31 -8.83
CA LEU A 729 -10.72 15.16 -9.50
C LEU A 729 -11.87 14.37 -10.12
N ILE A 730 -11.69 13.06 -10.34
CA ILE A 730 -12.69 12.15 -10.95
C ILE A 730 -13.35 11.24 -9.89
N MET A 731 -12.66 10.99 -8.78
CA MET A 731 -13.13 10.10 -7.71
C MET A 731 -14.33 10.69 -6.94
N GLY A 732 -15.52 10.09 -7.11
CA GLY A 732 -16.75 10.43 -6.38
C GLY A 732 -16.83 9.93 -4.92
N ARG A 733 -15.71 9.86 -4.20
CA ARG A 733 -15.63 9.38 -2.80
C ARG A 733 -15.14 10.47 -1.84
N VAL A 734 -15.33 10.27 -0.54
CA VAL A 734 -14.81 11.19 0.49
C VAL A 734 -13.28 11.33 0.39
N THR A 735 -12.80 12.58 0.44
CA THR A 735 -11.38 12.96 0.36
C THR A 735 -11.01 14.04 1.38
N TYR A 736 -9.72 14.07 1.74
CA TYR A 736 -9.16 14.84 2.85
C TYR A 736 -7.76 15.35 2.48
N ILE A 737 -7.31 16.46 3.07
CA ILE A 737 -6.07 17.15 2.71
C ILE A 737 -4.80 16.28 2.72
N HIS A 738 -4.74 15.22 3.54
CA HIS A 738 -3.58 14.31 3.56
C HIS A 738 -3.35 13.58 2.24
N HIS A 739 -4.39 13.42 1.41
CA HIS A 739 -4.29 12.81 0.08
C HIS A 739 -3.40 13.61 -0.88
N TYR A 740 -3.20 14.92 -0.63
CA TYR A 740 -2.28 15.76 -1.41
C TYR A 740 -0.81 15.62 -0.98
N LEU A 741 -0.50 15.00 0.15
CA LEU A 741 0.88 14.95 0.65
C LEU A 741 1.85 14.15 -0.25
N PRO A 742 1.46 13.05 -0.93
CA PRO A 742 2.28 12.43 -1.98
C PRO A 742 2.42 13.34 -3.21
N THR A 743 1.35 14.04 -3.58
CA THR A 743 1.29 14.98 -4.72
C THR A 743 2.20 16.19 -4.53
N LEU A 744 2.26 16.73 -3.30
CA LEU A 744 3.11 17.85 -2.89
C LEU A 744 4.60 17.56 -3.14
N TYR A 745 5.04 16.31 -3.00
CA TYR A 745 6.45 15.94 -3.18
C TYR A 745 6.94 16.29 -4.59
N PHE A 746 6.14 15.95 -5.59
CA PHE A 746 6.44 16.24 -6.98
C PHE A 746 6.37 17.74 -7.31
N ALA A 747 5.44 18.49 -6.68
CA ALA A 747 5.40 19.94 -6.78
C ALA A 747 6.64 20.61 -6.14
N VAL A 748 7.13 20.08 -5.02
CA VAL A 748 8.36 20.54 -4.34
C VAL A 748 9.60 20.25 -5.21
N LEU A 749 9.67 19.09 -5.87
CA LEU A 749 10.71 18.80 -6.87
C LEU A 749 10.64 19.77 -8.06
N MET A 750 9.43 20.12 -8.53
CA MET A 750 9.27 21.13 -9.59
C MET A 750 9.76 22.52 -9.15
N LEU A 751 9.41 22.97 -7.94
CA LEU A 751 9.87 24.26 -7.41
C LEU A 751 11.39 24.31 -7.32
N ALA A 752 12.01 23.28 -6.77
CA ALA A 752 13.46 23.19 -6.71
C ALA A 752 14.09 23.22 -8.12
N HIS A 753 13.52 22.48 -9.08
CA HIS A 753 14.01 22.46 -10.46
C HIS A 753 13.90 23.84 -11.15
N GLN A 754 12.78 24.55 -11.01
CA GLN A 754 12.61 25.89 -11.59
C GLN A 754 13.55 26.92 -10.95
N LEU A 755 13.75 26.89 -9.63
CA LEU A 755 14.70 27.75 -8.93
C LEU A 755 16.16 27.42 -9.31
N ASP A 756 16.47 26.13 -9.50
CA ASP A 756 17.80 25.71 -9.94
C ASP A 756 18.11 26.30 -11.33
N HIS A 757 17.23 26.06 -12.29
CA HIS A 757 17.36 26.48 -13.68
C HIS A 757 17.41 28.00 -13.85
N PHE A 758 16.46 28.73 -13.25
CA PHE A 758 16.37 30.18 -13.43
C PHE A 758 17.27 31.01 -12.52
N ILE A 759 17.78 30.44 -11.41
CA ILE A 759 18.59 31.17 -10.43
C ILE A 759 19.95 30.52 -10.21
N PHE A 760 20.01 29.30 -9.69
CA PHE A 760 21.27 28.76 -9.14
C PHE A 760 22.28 28.31 -10.22
N THR A 761 21.82 27.77 -11.34
CA THR A 761 22.66 27.41 -12.49
C THR A 761 22.70 28.52 -13.56
N ALA A 762 21.84 29.54 -13.45
CA ALA A 762 21.74 30.63 -14.42
C ALA A 762 23.09 31.34 -14.66
N ARG A 763 23.59 31.24 -15.89
CA ARG A 763 24.90 31.80 -16.31
C ARG A 763 24.96 33.35 -16.26
N ARG A 764 23.80 34.03 -16.21
CA ARG A 764 23.68 35.50 -16.21
C ARG A 764 23.69 36.13 -14.81
N LEU A 765 23.51 35.34 -13.74
CA LEU A 765 23.45 35.86 -12.37
C LEU A 765 24.81 35.73 -11.67
N SER A 766 25.19 36.75 -10.90
CA SER A 766 26.42 36.68 -10.09
C SER A 766 26.27 35.66 -8.95
N GLU A 767 27.37 35.04 -8.52
CA GLU A 767 27.35 34.13 -7.37
C GLU A 767 26.84 34.82 -6.09
N LYS A 768 27.10 36.14 -5.91
CA LYS A 768 26.52 36.93 -4.82
C LYS A 768 24.98 36.93 -4.89
N THR A 769 24.41 37.19 -6.06
CA THR A 769 22.96 37.18 -6.30
C THR A 769 22.35 35.79 -6.02
N LYS A 770 23.03 34.72 -6.44
CA LYS A 770 22.59 33.34 -6.21
C LYS A 770 22.58 32.98 -4.73
N TRP A 771 23.61 33.37 -3.99
CA TRP A 771 23.67 33.17 -2.53
C TRP A 771 22.63 33.99 -1.78
N ILE A 772 22.37 35.23 -2.18
CA ILE A 772 21.29 36.06 -1.61
C ILE A 772 19.93 35.40 -1.86
N ALA A 773 19.64 34.99 -3.10
CA ALA A 773 18.37 34.33 -3.44
C ALA A 773 18.17 33.01 -2.68
N PHE A 774 19.21 32.19 -2.57
CA PHE A 774 19.20 30.97 -1.76
C PHE A 774 18.94 31.28 -0.28
N GLY A 775 19.67 32.26 0.30
CA GLY A 775 19.49 32.70 1.69
C GLY A 775 18.08 33.21 1.97
N VAL A 776 17.48 33.97 1.06
CA VAL A 776 16.08 34.44 1.15
C VAL A 776 15.11 33.26 1.12
N CYS A 777 15.29 32.29 0.22
CA CYS A 777 14.44 31.09 0.15
C CYS A 777 14.53 30.27 1.45
N VAL A 778 15.74 30.02 1.95
CA VAL A 778 15.96 29.30 3.22
C VAL A 778 15.33 30.04 4.40
N ALA A 779 15.57 31.35 4.53
CA ALA A 779 15.01 32.17 5.60
C ALA A 779 13.47 32.16 5.56
N ALA A 780 12.86 32.30 4.38
CA ALA A 780 11.42 32.27 4.22
C ALA A 780 10.80 30.93 4.65
N ILE A 781 11.42 29.80 4.27
CA ILE A 781 10.99 28.46 4.71
C ILE A 781 11.12 28.32 6.23
N VAL A 782 12.27 28.67 6.81
CA VAL A 782 12.55 28.53 8.25
C VAL A 782 11.64 29.41 9.11
N ILE A 783 11.45 30.68 8.72
CA ILE A 783 10.57 31.62 9.44
C ILE A 783 9.12 31.14 9.40
N THR A 784 8.63 30.71 8.22
CA THR A 784 7.24 30.23 8.08
C THR A 784 7.02 28.93 8.86
N PHE A 785 7.98 28.01 8.83
CA PHE A 785 7.96 26.83 9.69
C PHE A 785 7.92 27.22 11.18
N TRP A 786 8.78 28.14 11.61
CA TRP A 786 8.85 28.54 13.02
C TRP A 786 7.56 29.21 13.52
N TRP A 787 6.88 29.96 12.63
CA TRP A 787 5.55 30.53 12.86
C TRP A 787 4.49 29.44 13.04
N PHE A 788 4.42 28.49 12.10
CA PHE A 788 3.37 27.46 12.09
C PHE A 788 3.70 26.22 12.94
N LYS A 789 4.91 26.05 13.50
CA LYS A 789 5.35 24.83 14.21
C LYS A 789 4.36 24.32 15.26
N GLY A 790 3.59 25.21 15.89
CA GLY A 790 2.55 24.86 16.86
C GLY A 790 1.51 23.89 16.31
N VAL A 791 1.13 24.02 15.03
CA VAL A 791 0.12 23.14 14.40
C VAL A 791 0.56 21.67 14.36
N ALA A 792 1.88 21.44 14.26
CA ALA A 792 2.49 20.11 14.20
C ALA A 792 3.04 19.62 15.55
N PHE A 793 3.57 20.51 16.40
CA PHE A 793 4.10 20.19 17.75
C PHE A 793 3.06 20.27 18.88
N GLY A 794 1.84 20.69 18.56
CA GLY A 794 0.72 20.79 19.47
C GLY A 794 0.59 22.18 20.10
N ILE A 795 -0.59 22.78 19.96
CA ILE A 795 -0.97 24.08 20.54
C ILE A 795 -1.64 23.85 21.89
N ASP A 796 -1.15 24.50 22.96
CA ASP A 796 -1.68 24.37 24.32
C ASP A 796 -2.52 25.59 24.73
N GLY A 797 -3.50 25.40 25.61
CA GLY A 797 -4.37 26.47 26.09
C GLY A 797 -5.44 26.92 25.09
N PRO A 798 -6.12 28.05 25.36
CA PRO A 798 -7.20 28.56 24.52
C PRO A 798 -6.71 28.95 23.13
N ILE A 799 -7.34 28.42 22.07
CA ILE A 799 -6.83 28.62 20.70
C ILE A 799 -6.87 30.10 20.27
N ASN A 800 -7.82 30.87 20.80
CA ASN A 800 -8.01 32.28 20.48
C ASN A 800 -6.90 33.21 21.05
N GLU A 801 -6.06 32.72 21.98
CA GLU A 801 -4.86 33.45 22.46
C GLU A 801 -3.68 33.36 21.47
N HIS A 802 -3.66 32.35 20.59
CA HIS A 802 -2.57 32.10 19.63
C HIS A 802 -2.76 32.92 18.35
N TRP A 803 -2.52 34.22 18.42
CA TRP A 803 -2.76 35.16 17.31
C TRP A 803 -1.96 34.85 16.02
N GLY A 804 -2.50 35.30 14.88
CA GLY A 804 -1.78 35.33 13.60
C GLY A 804 -1.59 33.98 12.87
N LEU A 805 -2.24 32.91 13.31
CA LEU A 805 -2.24 31.62 12.61
C LEU A 805 -3.21 31.57 11.42
N GLN A 806 -4.29 32.37 11.44
CA GLN A 806 -5.31 32.38 10.38
C GLN A 806 -4.93 33.30 9.21
N TRP A 807 -4.03 32.87 8.32
CA TRP A 807 -3.70 33.63 7.10
C TRP A 807 -4.80 33.56 6.01
N ARG A 808 -5.77 32.64 6.16
CA ARG A 808 -6.97 32.55 5.31
C ARG A 808 -8.22 32.42 6.18
N LYS A 809 -9.26 33.20 5.87
CA LYS A 809 -10.55 33.18 6.58
C LYS A 809 -11.21 31.79 6.64
N THR A 810 -10.94 30.95 5.63
CA THR A 810 -11.46 29.58 5.52
C THR A 810 -10.74 28.56 6.42
N TRP A 811 -9.62 28.93 7.07
CA TRP A 811 -8.99 28.07 8.06
C TRP A 811 -9.76 28.15 9.38
N ASN A 812 -10.45 27.06 9.71
CA ASN A 812 -11.17 26.84 10.97
C ASN A 812 -10.22 26.57 12.15
N ILE A 813 -9.19 27.40 12.32
CA ILE A 813 -8.23 27.29 13.43
C ILE A 813 -8.84 27.84 14.72
N TYR A 814 -9.31 29.08 14.70
CA TYR A 814 -9.95 29.71 15.86
C TYR A 814 -11.36 29.16 16.10
N ASN A 815 -11.84 29.31 17.34
CA ASN A 815 -13.25 29.13 17.65
C ASN A 815 -13.94 30.48 17.43
N LEU A 816 -15.04 30.47 16.66
CA LEU A 816 -15.93 31.62 16.44
C LEU A 816 -16.67 31.98 17.73
#